data_AF-A0A850GNS6-F1
#
_entry.id   AF-A0A850GNS6-F1
#
_cell.length_a   1.000
_cell.length_b   1.000
_cell.length_c   1.000
_cell.angle_alpha   90.00
_cell.angle_beta   90.00
_cell.angle_gamma   90.00
#
_symmetry.space_group_name_H-M   'P 1'
#
loop_
_entity.id
_entity.type
_entity.pdbx_description
1 polymer ?
#
loop_
_entity_poly.entity_id
_entity_poly.type
_entity_poly.pdbx_seq_one_letter_code
_entity_poly.pdbx_strand_id
1 'polypeptide(L)'
;MEIKARGLHARLGLLFALAFLACAALWSPSARAESWGQYLIVVDDSKSMDGSDPDRLVILASMALDAALGEGDQVMLVGLNELADGRVAHARFSSPEQLLDGVLAKRDGPEGVEELQGELGAHEGGTPCARALDQARTILEEVSAAGVHQTLLMLTDGECNGGAIEPAQRWLDGLTSHQRGGFRFVLLRKRERGKTRVDPTLAAYATATGWTADPTVSFDARSLLHAFVEVLSFSRDLRYDDGLGLSRSFAGAREVRVLAVSTDGEAPIDLRLTDAGMDSRDEPLAGGPTFRHQGYGWSLRTAKTGPRMLPFSVRSPNAGVEVLTIPRYGNLRVEAVIGTCPDETQAGQADQDEAAARPALPWTHERSVRSGQPACAWARLVGDVGETIDPQHSLRFTIELCEDEACTSPTAMQPHPDGTFNAQLGVLTNGRHERTFRATGASLALPVSARRGVQASAFGITTVARADKPDVPLESIELGVLPQALPTVLTLQVSGSFPEAGQAEVSCTVTGDAGAIDPLAGELPCLRCVPSPATVDLQDPFSVQVEIHASNFCPLISSELSSTKSDPNGDAKGDAKEDAGPRELPVALDLVIAGTGSAAGLDPRRLPIIATLRHATAAPQTASVTGGETAQATLSFPAPVSAKLELSLEPDDPDAVPEGLRPTLAETEQQIHNEGPGETASVQVELTASDCCSAGDYPFSLVVRDAAGGPYLSVPVTISVAKPSFWVCPGKTIAKWAALALGVGFLIWLVRGFTSPAKFAKTAVLARAESHNALSKLGEGDEDWRLVQSLEPTKRGFYTPATVHLGGSKAALPSLRGLPDDARIEARDNENATLVVEAEGVEQFRESTGWQIVPVGEQPIGSNVVLRRDDTYLMFRR
;
A
#
# COMPACT_ATOMS: atom_id res chain seq x y z
N MET A 1 20.01 -35.26 10.32
CA MET A 1 18.58 -35.23 10.69
C MET A 1 17.91 -34.00 10.07
N GLU A 2 18.20 -33.71 8.79
CA GLU A 2 17.97 -32.38 8.18
C GLU A 2 17.13 -32.41 6.89
N ILE A 3 16.63 -33.58 6.47
CA ILE A 3 15.87 -33.71 5.22
C ILE A 3 14.36 -33.48 5.42
N LYS A 4 13.86 -33.40 6.67
CA LYS A 4 12.42 -33.27 6.96
C LYS A 4 11.87 -31.83 7.02
N ALA A 5 12.72 -30.80 7.13
CA ALA A 5 12.25 -29.42 7.35
C ALA A 5 11.75 -28.72 6.07
N ARG A 6 12.31 -29.05 4.89
CA ARG A 6 11.94 -28.38 3.62
C ARG A 6 10.54 -28.74 3.10
N GLY A 7 10.00 -29.92 3.47
CA GLY A 7 8.66 -30.34 3.06
C GLY A 7 7.51 -29.65 3.81
N LEU A 8 7.79 -29.09 5.01
CA LEU A 8 6.76 -28.46 5.83
C LEU A 8 6.44 -27.05 5.35
N HIS A 9 7.46 -26.26 4.97
CA HIS A 9 7.27 -24.90 4.46
C HIS A 9 6.54 -24.86 3.11
N ALA A 10 6.80 -25.81 2.22
CA ALA A 10 6.10 -25.88 0.93
C ALA A 10 4.61 -26.23 1.10
N ARG A 11 4.27 -27.08 2.08
CA ARG A 11 2.87 -27.44 2.37
C ARG A 11 2.11 -26.33 3.10
N LEU A 12 2.79 -25.57 3.97
CA LEU A 12 2.19 -24.43 4.65
C LEU A 12 1.91 -23.28 3.66
N GLY A 13 2.84 -23.02 2.72
CA GLY A 13 2.66 -22.02 1.67
C GLY A 13 1.50 -22.36 0.73
N LEU A 14 1.34 -23.63 0.34
CA LEU A 14 0.23 -24.07 -0.50
C LEU A 14 -1.13 -23.95 0.21
N LEU A 15 -1.19 -24.27 1.51
CA LEU A 15 -2.40 -24.11 2.33
C LEU A 15 -2.79 -22.64 2.51
N PHE A 16 -1.80 -21.74 2.71
CA PHE A 16 -2.06 -20.31 2.77
C PHE A 16 -2.52 -19.73 1.43
N ALA A 17 -1.91 -20.16 0.32
CA ALA A 17 -2.35 -19.77 -1.02
C ALA A 17 -3.77 -20.25 -1.34
N LEU A 18 -4.14 -21.48 -0.96
CA LEU A 18 -5.50 -22.00 -1.11
C LEU A 18 -6.52 -21.29 -0.22
N ALA A 19 -6.16 -20.96 1.02
CA ALA A 19 -7.01 -20.19 1.92
C ALA A 19 -7.21 -18.76 1.42
N PHE A 20 -6.17 -18.13 0.87
CA PHE A 20 -6.26 -16.80 0.29
C PHE A 20 -7.09 -16.78 -1.00
N LEU A 21 -6.96 -17.80 -1.86
CA LEU A 21 -7.83 -17.96 -3.04
C LEU A 21 -9.29 -18.22 -2.65
N ALA A 22 -9.54 -19.00 -1.60
CA ALA A 22 -10.90 -19.27 -1.11
C ALA A 22 -11.54 -18.01 -0.49
N CYS A 23 -10.77 -17.20 0.25
CA CYS A 23 -11.24 -15.92 0.77
C CYS A 23 -11.46 -14.89 -0.35
N ALA A 24 -10.60 -14.85 -1.36
CA ALA A 24 -10.78 -13.97 -2.51
C ALA A 24 -12.00 -14.36 -3.37
N ALA A 25 -12.33 -15.65 -3.47
CA ALA A 25 -13.54 -16.11 -4.16
C ALA A 25 -14.84 -15.81 -3.38
N LEU A 26 -14.78 -15.77 -2.04
CA LEU A 26 -15.89 -15.38 -1.16
C LEU A 26 -16.09 -13.85 -1.08
N TRP A 27 -15.10 -13.07 -1.52
CA TRP A 27 -15.18 -11.61 -1.72
C TRP A 27 -15.26 -11.27 -3.20
N SER A 28 -16.13 -11.94 -3.93
CA SER A 28 -16.68 -11.31 -5.13
C SER A 28 -17.52 -10.13 -4.62
N PRO A 29 -17.18 -8.85 -4.89
CA PRO A 29 -18.20 -7.83 -4.78
C PRO A 29 -19.28 -8.30 -5.74
N SER A 30 -20.44 -8.69 -5.21
CA SER A 30 -21.63 -8.77 -6.04
C SER A 30 -21.71 -7.38 -6.66
N ALA A 31 -21.33 -7.25 -7.93
CA ALA A 31 -21.71 -6.12 -8.73
C ALA A 31 -23.23 -6.12 -8.61
N ARG A 32 -23.77 -5.32 -7.68
CA ARG A 32 -25.20 -5.11 -7.58
C ARG A 32 -25.55 -4.58 -8.94
N ALA A 33 -26.16 -5.42 -9.78
CA ALA A 33 -26.85 -4.95 -10.95
C ALA A 33 -27.75 -3.84 -10.41
N GLU A 34 -27.40 -2.61 -10.76
CA GLU A 34 -28.02 -1.42 -10.22
C GLU A 34 -29.48 -1.51 -10.65
N SER A 35 -30.35 -1.89 -9.72
CA SER A 35 -31.78 -2.04 -10.01
C SER A 35 -32.36 -0.64 -10.02
N TRP A 36 -32.91 -0.19 -11.13
CA TRP A 36 -33.37 1.20 -11.27
C TRP A 36 -34.85 1.36 -10.91
N GLY A 37 -35.64 0.30 -11.02
CA GLY A 37 -37.04 0.30 -10.60
C GLY A 37 -37.61 -1.11 -10.46
N GLN A 38 -38.55 -1.27 -9.54
CA GLN A 38 -39.27 -2.51 -9.25
C GLN A 38 -40.75 -2.33 -9.58
N TYR A 39 -41.30 -3.22 -10.39
CA TYR A 39 -42.66 -3.16 -10.92
C TYR A 39 -43.45 -4.39 -10.46
N LEU A 40 -44.41 -4.19 -9.57
CA LEU A 40 -45.40 -5.20 -9.19
C LEU A 40 -46.67 -4.97 -10.02
N ILE A 41 -46.90 -5.82 -11.02
CA ILE A 41 -48.07 -5.76 -11.88
C ILE A 41 -49.08 -6.78 -11.38
N VAL A 42 -50.20 -6.29 -10.87
CA VAL A 42 -51.30 -7.10 -10.36
C VAL A 42 -52.42 -7.09 -11.40
N VAL A 43 -52.68 -8.24 -11.99
CA VAL A 43 -53.75 -8.42 -12.98
C VAL A 43 -54.94 -9.09 -12.30
N ASP A 44 -56.10 -8.47 -12.41
CA ASP A 44 -57.36 -9.09 -12.00
C ASP A 44 -57.60 -10.38 -12.82
N ASP A 45 -57.66 -11.50 -12.11
CA ASP A 45 -57.90 -12.84 -12.64
C ASP A 45 -59.27 -13.37 -12.18
N SER A 46 -60.21 -12.46 -11.85
CA SER A 46 -61.58 -12.83 -11.50
C SER A 46 -62.37 -13.36 -12.71
N LYS A 47 -63.46 -14.08 -12.42
CA LYS A 47 -64.32 -14.64 -13.48
C LYS A 47 -64.96 -13.59 -14.40
N SER A 48 -65.13 -12.33 -13.97
CA SER A 48 -65.66 -11.27 -14.84
C SER A 48 -64.71 -10.93 -15.99
N MET A 49 -63.41 -11.20 -15.81
CA MET A 49 -62.38 -10.95 -16.82
C MET A 49 -62.54 -11.81 -18.08
N ASP A 50 -63.27 -12.94 -18.03
CA ASP A 50 -63.62 -13.72 -19.24
C ASP A 50 -64.43 -12.90 -20.26
N GLY A 51 -65.30 -12.01 -19.77
CA GLY A 51 -66.06 -11.09 -20.61
C GLY A 51 -65.35 -9.75 -20.83
N SER A 52 -64.48 -9.37 -19.89
CA SER A 52 -63.81 -8.07 -19.94
C SER A 52 -62.58 -8.04 -20.82
N ASP A 53 -61.82 -9.13 -20.86
CA ASP A 53 -60.61 -9.29 -21.67
C ASP A 53 -60.62 -10.64 -22.42
N PRO A 54 -61.58 -10.85 -23.35
CA PRO A 54 -61.74 -12.14 -24.04
C PRO A 54 -60.52 -12.50 -24.90
N ASP A 55 -59.80 -11.49 -25.38
CA ASP A 55 -58.63 -11.62 -26.25
C ASP A 55 -57.31 -11.56 -25.48
N ARG A 56 -57.36 -11.57 -24.14
CA ARG A 56 -56.19 -11.59 -23.24
C ARG A 56 -55.20 -10.45 -23.49
N LEU A 57 -55.72 -9.29 -23.90
CA LEU A 57 -54.95 -8.10 -24.24
C LEU A 57 -54.24 -7.50 -23.02
N VAL A 58 -54.72 -7.74 -21.81
CA VAL A 58 -54.04 -7.32 -20.58
C VAL A 58 -52.71 -8.05 -20.40
N ILE A 59 -52.64 -9.33 -20.77
CA ILE A 59 -51.40 -10.12 -20.71
C ILE A 59 -50.42 -9.61 -21.76
N LEU A 60 -50.89 -9.42 -23.00
CA LEU A 60 -50.09 -8.79 -24.05
C LEU A 60 -49.50 -7.47 -23.56
N ALA A 61 -50.34 -6.60 -23.03
CA ALA A 61 -49.93 -5.26 -22.68
C ALA A 61 -48.98 -5.27 -21.45
N SER A 62 -49.14 -6.25 -20.55
CA SER A 62 -48.17 -6.50 -19.46
C SER A 62 -46.82 -6.99 -19.97
N MET A 63 -46.80 -7.77 -21.06
CA MET A 63 -45.56 -8.17 -21.73
C MET A 63 -44.95 -7.07 -22.59
N ALA A 64 -45.79 -6.21 -23.19
CA ALA A 64 -45.35 -5.01 -23.87
C ALA A 64 -44.66 -4.06 -22.89
N LEU A 65 -45.24 -3.93 -21.69
CA LEU A 65 -44.64 -3.21 -20.57
C LEU A 65 -43.29 -3.83 -20.19
N ASP A 66 -43.23 -5.14 -20.02
CA ASP A 66 -41.99 -5.85 -19.66
C ASP A 66 -40.90 -5.73 -20.73
N ALA A 67 -41.23 -5.94 -22.00
CA ALA A 67 -40.32 -5.72 -23.12
C ALA A 67 -39.92 -4.25 -23.28
N ALA A 68 -40.70 -3.34 -22.70
CA ALA A 68 -40.40 -1.92 -22.60
C ALA A 68 -39.65 -1.57 -21.32
N LEU A 69 -39.33 -2.49 -20.40
CA LEU A 69 -38.48 -2.29 -19.22
C LEU A 69 -36.99 -2.50 -19.55
N GLY A 70 -36.10 -2.02 -18.68
CA GLY A 70 -34.66 -2.06 -18.89
C GLY A 70 -34.00 -3.28 -18.29
N GLU A 71 -32.77 -3.58 -18.72
CA GLU A 71 -31.97 -4.70 -18.20
C GLU A 71 -31.73 -4.60 -16.68
N GLY A 72 -31.71 -3.38 -16.13
CA GLY A 72 -31.61 -3.13 -14.70
C GLY A 72 -32.95 -2.86 -14.02
N ASP A 73 -34.09 -3.03 -14.67
CA ASP A 73 -35.39 -2.98 -13.98
C ASP A 73 -35.75 -4.39 -13.49
N GLN A 74 -36.68 -4.47 -12.56
CA GLN A 74 -37.19 -5.74 -12.07
C GLN A 74 -38.71 -5.75 -12.10
N VAL A 75 -39.29 -6.86 -12.54
CA VAL A 75 -40.74 -7.00 -12.70
C VAL A 75 -41.24 -8.25 -11.99
N MET A 76 -42.47 -8.16 -11.51
CA MET A 76 -43.22 -9.27 -10.94
C MET A 76 -44.66 -9.15 -11.41
N LEU A 77 -45.11 -10.10 -12.23
CA LEU A 77 -46.47 -10.20 -12.73
C LEU A 77 -47.23 -11.25 -11.93
N VAL A 78 -48.37 -10.90 -11.34
CA VAL A 78 -49.13 -11.78 -10.45
C VAL A 78 -50.65 -11.60 -10.63
N GLY A 79 -51.40 -12.70 -10.49
CA GLY A 79 -52.86 -12.64 -10.44
C GLY A 79 -53.36 -12.04 -9.11
N LEU A 80 -54.46 -11.29 -9.14
CA LEU A 80 -55.06 -10.68 -7.95
C LEU A 80 -55.46 -11.73 -6.91
N ASN A 81 -56.14 -12.80 -7.33
CA ASN A 81 -56.55 -13.91 -6.46
C ASN A 81 -55.33 -14.73 -6.03
N GLU A 82 -54.35 -14.94 -6.91
CA GLU A 82 -53.08 -15.58 -6.56
C GLU A 82 -52.36 -14.87 -5.41
N LEU A 83 -52.31 -13.54 -5.48
CA LEU A 83 -51.72 -12.70 -4.45
C LEU A 83 -52.55 -12.74 -3.16
N ALA A 84 -53.88 -12.62 -3.25
CA ALA A 84 -54.77 -12.64 -2.08
C ALA A 84 -54.82 -13.99 -1.34
N ASP A 85 -54.61 -15.10 -2.04
CA ASP A 85 -54.56 -16.44 -1.46
C ASP A 85 -53.20 -16.77 -0.84
N GLY A 86 -52.20 -15.90 -1.00
CA GLY A 86 -50.84 -16.12 -0.50
C GLY A 86 -50.09 -17.23 -1.25
N ARG A 87 -50.54 -17.61 -2.46
CA ARG A 87 -49.80 -18.55 -3.33
C ARG A 87 -48.41 -18.00 -3.67
N VAL A 88 -48.30 -16.67 -3.66
CA VAL A 88 -47.04 -15.94 -3.76
C VAL A 88 -46.72 -15.31 -2.39
N ALA A 89 -46.00 -16.07 -1.57
CA ALA A 89 -45.65 -15.67 -0.21
C ALA A 89 -44.38 -14.80 -0.10
N HIS A 90 -43.55 -14.75 -1.15
CA HIS A 90 -42.25 -14.08 -1.16
C HIS A 90 -42.05 -13.30 -2.46
N ALA A 91 -41.23 -12.25 -2.39
CA ALA A 91 -40.83 -11.46 -3.55
C ALA A 91 -40.09 -12.31 -4.60
N ARG A 92 -40.59 -12.31 -5.83
CA ARG A 92 -40.02 -13.04 -6.98
C ARG A 92 -39.82 -12.12 -8.19
N PHE A 93 -39.21 -10.97 -7.92
CA PHE A 93 -38.83 -10.03 -8.95
C PHE A 93 -37.78 -10.63 -9.89
N SER A 94 -38.08 -10.60 -11.18
CA SER A 94 -37.20 -11.10 -12.25
C SER A 94 -36.74 -9.94 -13.11
N SER A 95 -35.57 -10.06 -13.75
CA SER A 95 -35.24 -9.12 -14.82
C SER A 95 -36.21 -9.31 -15.99
N PRO A 96 -36.51 -8.25 -16.78
CA PRO A 96 -37.31 -8.38 -17.99
C PRO A 96 -36.79 -9.45 -18.94
N GLU A 97 -35.46 -9.59 -19.03
CA GLU A 97 -34.82 -10.62 -19.85
C GLU A 97 -35.21 -12.03 -19.39
N GLN A 98 -35.16 -12.29 -18.09
CA GLN A 98 -35.50 -13.61 -17.53
C GLN A 98 -36.99 -13.92 -17.63
N LEU A 99 -37.86 -12.91 -17.51
CA LEU A 99 -39.30 -13.11 -17.65
C LEU A 99 -39.64 -13.42 -19.11
N LEU A 100 -39.04 -12.68 -20.04
CA LEU A 100 -39.17 -12.97 -21.47
C LEU A 100 -38.54 -14.30 -21.86
N ASP A 101 -37.33 -14.65 -21.39
CA ASP A 101 -36.66 -15.92 -21.69
C ASP A 101 -37.39 -17.14 -21.09
N GLY A 102 -38.06 -16.95 -19.95
CA GLY A 102 -38.91 -17.97 -19.31
C GLY A 102 -40.23 -18.21 -20.06
N VAL A 103 -40.74 -17.18 -20.75
CA VAL A 103 -41.94 -17.24 -21.60
C VAL A 103 -41.60 -17.57 -23.07
N LEU A 104 -40.39 -17.27 -23.51
CA LEU A 104 -39.93 -17.32 -24.91
C LEU A 104 -38.57 -18.02 -24.98
N ALA A 105 -38.57 -19.26 -25.45
CA ALA A 105 -37.33 -20.01 -25.63
C ALA A 105 -36.49 -19.44 -26.81
N LYS A 106 -35.36 -18.79 -26.50
CA LYS A 106 -34.19 -18.43 -27.36
C LYS A 106 -34.21 -17.03 -28.00
N ARG A 107 -33.45 -16.13 -27.37
CA ARG A 107 -33.25 -14.73 -27.74
C ARG A 107 -32.16 -14.46 -28.82
N ASP A 108 -31.35 -15.44 -29.21
CA ASP A 108 -30.20 -15.22 -30.12
C ASP A 108 -30.52 -15.40 -31.63
N GLY A 109 -31.76 -15.13 -32.05
CA GLY A 109 -32.19 -15.24 -33.46
C GLY A 109 -32.25 -13.90 -34.19
N PRO A 110 -31.94 -13.83 -35.51
CA PRO A 110 -32.30 -12.68 -36.34
C PRO A 110 -33.83 -12.53 -36.39
N GLU A 111 -34.32 -11.30 -36.57
CA GLU A 111 -35.74 -10.89 -36.72
C GLU A 111 -36.72 -12.06 -36.92
N GLY A 112 -37.51 -12.38 -35.90
CA GLY A 112 -38.40 -13.53 -35.89
C GLY A 112 -39.78 -13.22 -35.31
N VAL A 113 -40.79 -13.94 -35.80
CA VAL A 113 -42.17 -13.91 -35.30
C VAL A 113 -42.31 -15.04 -34.29
N GLU A 114 -42.60 -14.70 -33.03
CA GLU A 114 -42.71 -15.68 -31.93
C GLU A 114 -44.13 -15.76 -31.36
N GLU A 115 -44.55 -16.97 -30.98
CA GLU A 115 -45.89 -17.30 -30.48
C GLU A 115 -45.90 -17.37 -28.95
N LEU A 116 -46.87 -16.71 -28.31
CA LEU A 116 -46.97 -16.63 -26.85
C LEU A 116 -47.69 -17.84 -26.22
N GLN A 117 -47.10 -18.43 -25.19
CA GLN A 117 -47.73 -19.43 -24.31
C GLN A 117 -47.47 -19.07 -22.84
N GLY A 118 -48.53 -18.92 -22.02
CA GLY A 118 -48.39 -18.61 -20.59
C GLY A 118 -49.61 -19.03 -19.75
N GLU A 119 -49.37 -19.40 -18.48
CA GLU A 119 -50.36 -19.95 -17.52
C GLU A 119 -51.15 -18.88 -16.73
N LEU A 120 -50.79 -17.59 -16.83
CA LEU A 120 -51.63 -16.48 -16.34
C LEU A 120 -52.93 -16.48 -17.14
N GLY A 121 -54.04 -16.97 -16.58
CA GLY A 121 -55.30 -16.99 -17.34
C GLY A 121 -56.44 -17.88 -16.84
N ALA A 122 -56.25 -18.65 -15.76
CA ALA A 122 -57.38 -19.30 -15.10
C ALA A 122 -58.20 -18.24 -14.36
N HIS A 123 -59.27 -17.74 -14.99
CA HIS A 123 -60.17 -16.79 -14.37
C HIS A 123 -61.07 -17.50 -13.34
N GLU A 124 -60.63 -17.54 -12.10
CA GLU A 124 -61.33 -18.22 -11.00
C GLU A 124 -61.47 -17.30 -9.79
N GLY A 125 -62.65 -17.31 -9.15
CA GLY A 125 -62.87 -16.58 -7.90
C GLY A 125 -63.39 -15.14 -8.07
N GLY A 126 -63.14 -14.33 -7.04
CA GLY A 126 -63.63 -12.97 -6.88
C GLY A 126 -62.56 -11.91 -7.16
N THR A 127 -62.67 -10.75 -6.53
CA THR A 127 -61.79 -9.58 -6.67
C THR A 127 -61.30 -9.13 -5.28
N PRO A 128 -60.51 -9.96 -4.56
CA PRO A 128 -60.14 -9.80 -3.14
C PRO A 128 -59.09 -8.70 -2.86
N CYS A 129 -59.38 -7.45 -3.26
CA CYS A 129 -58.40 -6.35 -3.22
C CYS A 129 -57.75 -6.11 -1.85
N ALA A 130 -58.52 -6.16 -0.76
CA ALA A 130 -57.98 -5.87 0.58
C ALA A 130 -56.84 -6.84 0.96
N ARG A 131 -57.05 -8.15 0.75
CA ARG A 131 -56.02 -9.17 1.02
C ARG A 131 -54.86 -9.09 0.03
N ALA A 132 -55.15 -8.83 -1.25
CA ALA A 132 -54.11 -8.66 -2.26
C ALA A 132 -53.19 -7.47 -1.95
N LEU A 133 -53.75 -6.34 -1.53
CA LEU A 133 -52.97 -5.15 -1.14
C LEU A 133 -52.16 -5.38 0.14
N ASP A 134 -52.70 -6.11 1.11
CA ASP A 134 -51.94 -6.48 2.31
C ASP A 134 -50.72 -7.35 1.95
N GLN A 135 -50.90 -8.34 1.08
CA GLN A 135 -49.81 -9.19 0.61
C GLN A 135 -48.83 -8.42 -0.28
N ALA A 136 -49.32 -7.52 -1.14
CA ALA A 136 -48.48 -6.63 -1.94
C ALA A 136 -47.56 -5.78 -1.06
N ARG A 137 -48.09 -5.23 0.05
CA ARG A 137 -47.28 -4.48 1.02
C ARG A 137 -46.15 -5.33 1.59
N THR A 138 -46.45 -6.57 1.99
CA THR A 138 -45.42 -7.51 2.50
C THR A 138 -44.33 -7.77 1.47
N ILE A 139 -44.70 -8.03 0.21
CA ILE A 139 -43.75 -8.29 -0.89
C ILE A 139 -42.87 -7.05 -1.16
N LEU A 140 -43.48 -5.86 -1.25
CA LEU A 140 -42.76 -4.62 -1.54
C LEU A 140 -41.81 -4.22 -0.40
N GLU A 141 -42.20 -4.47 0.86
CA GLU A 141 -41.32 -4.23 2.01
C GLU A 141 -40.16 -5.22 2.12
N GLU A 142 -40.34 -6.47 1.70
CA GLU A 142 -39.24 -7.46 1.67
C GLU A 142 -38.06 -6.97 0.82
N VAL A 143 -38.35 -6.21 -0.25
CA VAL A 143 -37.34 -5.70 -1.19
C VAL A 143 -37.03 -4.20 -1.05
N SER A 144 -37.67 -3.50 -0.10
CA SER A 144 -37.52 -2.04 0.07
C SER A 144 -36.11 -1.61 0.52
N ALA A 145 -35.35 -2.54 1.10
CA ALA A 145 -33.95 -2.34 1.48
C ALA A 145 -33.03 -2.03 0.27
N ALA A 146 -33.44 -2.39 -0.95
CA ALA A 146 -32.70 -2.05 -2.16
C ALA A 146 -32.68 -0.54 -2.48
N GLY A 147 -33.61 0.25 -1.90
CA GLY A 147 -33.64 1.71 -2.07
C GLY A 147 -34.09 2.18 -3.46
N VAL A 148 -34.68 1.30 -4.26
CA VAL A 148 -35.09 1.56 -5.65
C VAL A 148 -36.51 2.09 -5.73
N HIS A 149 -36.87 2.79 -6.81
CA HIS A 149 -38.25 3.21 -7.05
C HIS A 149 -39.15 1.97 -7.23
N GLN A 150 -40.31 1.98 -6.59
CA GLN A 150 -41.27 0.88 -6.61
C GLN A 150 -42.59 1.34 -7.19
N THR A 151 -43.12 0.60 -8.16
CA THR A 151 -44.42 0.87 -8.78
C THR A 151 -45.32 -0.35 -8.61
N LEU A 152 -46.50 -0.15 -8.04
CA LEU A 152 -47.60 -1.13 -8.05
C LEU A 152 -48.60 -0.69 -9.11
N LEU A 153 -48.72 -1.48 -10.17
CA LEU A 153 -49.74 -1.31 -11.20
C LEU A 153 -50.85 -2.34 -10.97
N MET A 154 -52.07 -1.87 -10.74
CA MET A 154 -53.25 -2.72 -10.59
C MET A 154 -54.17 -2.57 -11.80
N LEU A 155 -54.45 -3.68 -12.49
CA LEU A 155 -55.40 -3.76 -13.60
C LEU A 155 -56.65 -4.51 -13.16
N THR A 156 -57.84 -3.92 -13.29
CA THR A 156 -59.11 -4.54 -12.88
C THR A 156 -60.27 -4.16 -13.78
N ASP A 157 -61.32 -5.00 -13.85
CA ASP A 157 -62.56 -4.68 -14.55
C ASP A 157 -63.72 -4.30 -13.62
N GLY A 158 -63.55 -4.41 -12.30
CA GLY A 158 -64.68 -4.44 -11.37
C GLY A 158 -64.43 -3.83 -9.98
N GLU A 159 -65.48 -3.90 -9.14
CA GLU A 159 -65.40 -3.52 -7.73
C GLU A 159 -64.71 -4.60 -6.90
N CYS A 160 -64.00 -4.16 -5.87
CA CYS A 160 -63.41 -5.04 -4.89
C CYS A 160 -64.49 -5.78 -4.10
N ASN A 161 -64.31 -7.09 -3.93
CA ASN A 161 -65.11 -7.90 -3.02
C ASN A 161 -64.20 -8.54 -1.96
N GLY A 162 -64.74 -8.94 -0.81
CA GLY A 162 -63.94 -9.67 0.20
C GLY A 162 -63.29 -8.84 1.31
N GLY A 163 -63.74 -7.60 1.56
CA GLY A 163 -63.38 -6.82 2.75
C GLY A 163 -63.33 -5.32 2.49
N ALA A 164 -63.25 -4.51 3.55
CA ALA A 164 -62.97 -3.09 3.42
C ALA A 164 -61.47 -2.88 3.18
N ILE A 165 -61.12 -2.10 2.16
CA ILE A 165 -59.74 -1.73 1.87
C ILE A 165 -59.27 -0.72 2.91
N GLU A 166 -58.02 -0.87 3.37
CA GLU A 166 -57.40 0.08 4.29
C GLU A 166 -57.30 1.49 3.66
N PRO A 167 -57.54 2.58 4.39
CA PRO A 167 -57.39 3.93 3.84
C PRO A 167 -55.97 4.19 3.32
N ALA A 168 -55.86 4.86 2.16
CA ALA A 168 -54.61 5.07 1.43
C ALA A 168 -53.45 5.52 2.31
N GLN A 169 -53.64 6.56 3.13
CA GLN A 169 -52.59 7.09 3.99
C GLN A 169 -52.01 6.01 4.92
N ARG A 170 -52.88 5.24 5.59
CA ARG A 170 -52.43 4.24 6.57
C ARG A 170 -51.68 3.09 5.90
N TRP A 171 -52.13 2.66 4.73
CA TRP A 171 -51.46 1.59 3.98
C TRP A 171 -50.11 2.07 3.43
N LEU A 172 -50.08 3.27 2.82
CA LEU A 172 -48.89 3.89 2.25
C LEU A 172 -47.84 4.25 3.33
N ASP A 173 -48.26 4.68 4.51
CA ASP A 173 -47.37 4.90 5.67
C ASP A 173 -46.64 3.61 6.08
N GLY A 174 -47.20 2.43 5.75
CA GLY A 174 -46.59 1.13 5.96
C GLY A 174 -45.50 0.77 4.94
N LEU A 175 -45.26 1.61 3.93
CA LEU A 175 -44.24 1.38 2.90
C LEU A 175 -43.02 2.29 3.09
N THR A 176 -41.85 1.68 3.28
CA THR A 176 -40.56 2.35 3.37
C THR A 176 -40.23 3.12 2.09
N SER A 177 -40.58 2.57 0.91
CA SER A 177 -40.38 3.24 -0.37
C SER A 177 -41.25 4.48 -0.52
N HIS A 178 -42.47 4.49 0.03
CA HIS A 178 -43.34 5.67 0.04
C HIS A 178 -42.80 6.77 0.94
N GLN A 179 -42.35 6.42 2.15
CA GLN A 179 -41.73 7.37 3.09
C GLN A 179 -40.51 8.08 2.50
N ARG A 180 -39.79 7.43 1.58
CA ARG A 180 -38.66 8.00 0.83
C ARG A 180 -39.07 8.74 -0.46
N GLY A 181 -40.37 8.81 -0.77
CA GLY A 181 -40.89 9.43 -2.00
C GLY A 181 -40.74 8.59 -3.27
N GLY A 182 -40.29 7.33 -3.16
CA GLY A 182 -39.97 6.44 -4.29
C GLY A 182 -41.08 5.44 -4.68
N PHE A 183 -42.24 5.48 -4.03
CA PHE A 183 -43.36 4.56 -4.33
C PHE A 183 -44.44 5.22 -5.22
N ARG A 184 -44.92 4.48 -6.22
CA ARG A 184 -45.99 4.88 -7.13
C ARG A 184 -47.09 3.81 -7.15
N PHE A 185 -48.35 4.23 -7.08
CA PHE A 185 -49.51 3.36 -7.26
C PHE A 185 -50.28 3.79 -8.49
N VAL A 186 -50.49 2.87 -9.43
CA VAL A 186 -51.27 3.14 -10.64
C VAL A 186 -52.44 2.17 -10.72
N LEU A 187 -53.62 2.72 -11.03
CA LEU A 187 -54.85 1.97 -11.23
C LEU A 187 -55.30 2.13 -12.67
N LEU A 188 -55.36 1.02 -13.41
CA LEU A 188 -55.99 0.95 -14.71
C LEU A 188 -57.24 0.09 -14.62
N ARG A 189 -58.35 0.58 -15.17
CA ARG A 189 -59.62 -0.14 -15.18
C ARG A 189 -60.24 -0.22 -16.54
N LYS A 190 -60.99 -1.30 -16.81
CA LYS A 190 -61.80 -1.37 -18.01
C LYS A 190 -62.88 -0.28 -18.03
N ARG A 191 -62.99 0.44 -19.14
CA ARG A 191 -64.09 1.38 -19.41
C ARG A 191 -65.39 0.61 -19.71
N GLU A 192 -66.27 0.46 -18.74
CA GLU A 192 -67.64 -0.06 -18.95
C GLU A 192 -68.67 1.06 -19.21
N ARG A 193 -69.50 0.91 -20.24
CA ARG A 193 -70.62 1.84 -20.50
C ARG A 193 -71.68 1.70 -19.39
N GLY A 194 -71.90 2.77 -18.63
CA GLY A 194 -73.04 2.91 -17.72
C GLY A 194 -72.86 2.34 -16.30
N LYS A 195 -71.68 1.83 -15.95
CA LYS A 195 -71.30 1.46 -14.58
C LYS A 195 -70.14 2.32 -14.11
N THR A 196 -70.29 2.98 -12.97
CA THR A 196 -69.38 4.06 -12.53
C THR A 196 -68.49 3.72 -11.35
N ARG A 197 -68.73 2.66 -10.57
CA ARG A 197 -68.03 2.51 -9.30
C ARG A 197 -66.70 1.77 -9.42
N VAL A 198 -65.63 2.56 -9.46
CA VAL A 198 -64.34 2.18 -8.86
C VAL A 198 -64.49 2.25 -7.36
N ASP A 199 -63.83 1.34 -6.63
CA ASP A 199 -63.66 1.50 -5.20
C ASP A 199 -62.92 2.84 -4.95
N PRO A 200 -63.57 3.84 -4.31
CA PRO A 200 -62.99 5.16 -4.14
C PRO A 200 -61.69 5.11 -3.32
N THR A 201 -61.49 4.06 -2.54
CA THR A 201 -60.26 3.82 -1.79
C THR A 201 -59.11 3.53 -2.75
N LEU A 202 -59.27 2.69 -3.77
CA LEU A 202 -58.20 2.44 -4.76
C LEU A 202 -57.82 3.70 -5.54
N ALA A 203 -58.80 4.52 -5.93
CA ALA A 203 -58.54 5.81 -6.56
C ALA A 203 -57.80 6.78 -5.63
N ALA A 204 -58.01 6.68 -4.31
CA ALA A 204 -57.27 7.48 -3.34
C ALA A 204 -55.80 7.08 -3.24
N TYR A 205 -55.42 5.81 -3.46
CA TYR A 205 -54.02 5.38 -3.48
C TYR A 205 -53.29 6.00 -4.68
N ALA A 206 -53.91 5.96 -5.86
CA ALA A 206 -53.38 6.57 -7.07
C ALA A 206 -53.18 8.08 -6.88
N THR A 207 -54.22 8.79 -6.40
CA THR A 207 -54.15 10.23 -6.10
C THR A 207 -53.07 10.55 -5.06
N ALA A 208 -52.97 9.76 -3.98
CA ALA A 208 -52.00 9.99 -2.88
C ALA A 208 -50.55 9.78 -3.32
N THR A 209 -50.31 9.01 -4.37
CA THR A 209 -48.97 8.80 -4.95
C THR A 209 -48.70 9.69 -6.17
N GLY A 210 -49.61 10.61 -6.51
CA GLY A 210 -49.44 11.62 -7.55
C GLY A 210 -50.02 11.28 -8.93
N TRP A 211 -50.69 10.14 -9.08
CA TRP A 211 -51.31 9.75 -10.36
C TRP A 211 -52.54 10.60 -10.64
N THR A 212 -52.51 11.36 -11.73
CA THR A 212 -53.61 12.26 -12.12
C THR A 212 -54.32 11.86 -13.41
N ALA A 213 -53.87 10.80 -14.09
CA ALA A 213 -54.46 10.35 -15.34
C ALA A 213 -55.83 9.68 -15.10
N ASP A 214 -56.65 9.60 -16.15
CA ASP A 214 -57.91 8.87 -16.09
C ASP A 214 -57.62 7.37 -15.87
N PRO A 215 -58.08 6.76 -14.77
CA PRO A 215 -57.88 5.34 -14.56
C PRO A 215 -58.68 4.48 -15.56
N THR A 216 -59.63 5.04 -16.31
CA THR A 216 -60.39 4.28 -17.33
C THR A 216 -59.60 4.10 -18.62
N VAL A 217 -59.39 2.84 -19.00
CA VAL A 217 -58.77 2.44 -20.25
C VAL A 217 -59.71 1.50 -21.02
N SER A 218 -59.78 1.68 -22.34
CA SER A 218 -60.42 0.70 -23.21
C SER A 218 -59.49 -0.51 -23.31
N PHE A 219 -60.02 -1.73 -23.17
CA PHE A 219 -59.21 -2.95 -23.33
C PHE A 219 -59.07 -3.29 -24.82
N ASP A 220 -58.41 -2.40 -25.55
CA ASP A 220 -57.93 -2.60 -26.92
C ASP A 220 -56.42 -2.36 -26.94
N ALA A 221 -55.71 -2.98 -27.89
CA ALA A 221 -54.25 -2.99 -27.92
C ALA A 221 -53.64 -1.58 -27.89
N ARG A 222 -54.23 -0.63 -28.63
CA ARG A 222 -53.78 0.77 -28.70
C ARG A 222 -53.97 1.47 -27.35
N SER A 223 -55.19 1.47 -26.83
CA SER A 223 -55.52 2.19 -25.60
C SER A 223 -54.74 1.65 -24.39
N LEU A 224 -54.57 0.32 -24.31
CA LEU A 224 -53.76 -0.30 -23.27
C LEU A 224 -52.31 0.15 -23.40
N LEU A 225 -51.69 0.02 -24.58
CA LEU A 225 -50.29 0.37 -24.77
C LEU A 225 -50.02 1.83 -24.37
N HIS A 226 -50.88 2.76 -24.74
CA HIS A 226 -50.80 4.17 -24.29
C HIS A 226 -50.82 4.31 -22.77
N ALA A 227 -51.79 3.66 -22.10
CA ALA A 227 -51.86 3.70 -20.65
C ALA A 227 -50.61 3.11 -19.99
N PHE A 228 -50.00 2.08 -20.56
CA PHE A 228 -48.74 1.51 -20.07
C PHE A 228 -47.54 2.44 -20.29
N VAL A 229 -47.47 3.14 -21.42
CA VAL A 229 -46.45 4.16 -21.62
C VAL A 229 -46.59 5.28 -20.60
N GLU A 230 -47.83 5.70 -20.30
CA GLU A 230 -48.10 6.67 -19.24
C GLU A 230 -47.67 6.15 -17.86
N VAL A 231 -47.95 4.88 -17.53
CA VAL A 231 -47.46 4.22 -16.31
C VAL A 231 -45.93 4.23 -16.25
N LEU A 232 -45.25 3.89 -17.35
CA LEU A 232 -43.79 3.86 -17.42
C LEU A 232 -43.20 5.24 -17.21
N SER A 233 -43.72 6.27 -17.90
CA SER A 233 -43.30 7.66 -17.69
C SER A 233 -43.52 8.08 -16.24
N PHE A 234 -44.70 7.80 -15.68
CA PHE A 234 -45.04 8.18 -14.30
C PHE A 234 -44.19 7.47 -13.25
N SER A 235 -43.83 6.21 -13.48
CA SER A 235 -42.91 5.46 -12.61
C SER A 235 -41.52 6.12 -12.50
N ARG A 236 -41.20 7.03 -13.43
CA ARG A 236 -39.96 7.81 -13.53
C ARG A 236 -40.17 9.31 -13.35
N ASP A 237 -41.25 9.68 -12.66
CA ASP A 237 -41.59 11.07 -12.35
C ASP A 237 -41.84 11.96 -13.57
N LEU A 238 -42.20 11.36 -14.70
CA LEU A 238 -42.57 12.04 -15.93
C LEU A 238 -44.06 11.88 -16.22
N ARG A 239 -44.60 12.82 -16.98
CA ARG A 239 -45.91 12.68 -17.60
C ARG A 239 -45.69 12.38 -19.06
N TYR A 240 -46.34 11.34 -19.54
CA TYR A 240 -46.40 11.11 -20.97
C TYR A 240 -47.26 12.21 -21.59
N ASP A 241 -46.69 12.93 -22.55
CA ASP A 241 -47.47 13.77 -23.43
C ASP A 241 -47.54 13.07 -24.79
N ASP A 242 -48.73 13.06 -25.40
CA ASP A 242 -49.07 12.27 -26.61
C ASP A 242 -48.34 12.73 -27.89
N GLY A 243 -47.06 13.10 -27.81
CA GLY A 243 -46.20 13.56 -28.89
C GLY A 243 -45.83 12.47 -29.89
N LEU A 244 -46.79 11.63 -30.28
CA LEU A 244 -46.69 10.57 -31.27
C LEU A 244 -45.99 11.07 -32.53
N GLY A 245 -44.79 10.55 -32.81
CA GLY A 245 -43.99 10.91 -33.99
C GLY A 245 -43.52 12.37 -34.04
N LEU A 246 -43.66 13.15 -32.96
CA LEU A 246 -43.12 14.51 -32.91
C LEU A 246 -41.60 14.45 -32.78
N SER A 247 -40.92 15.24 -33.60
CA SER A 247 -39.47 15.41 -33.52
C SER A 247 -39.12 16.07 -32.19
N ARG A 248 -38.33 15.37 -31.35
CA ARG A 248 -37.93 15.83 -30.01
C ARG A 248 -36.51 15.42 -29.67
N SER A 249 -35.85 16.27 -28.89
CA SER A 249 -34.58 15.94 -28.27
C SER A 249 -34.85 15.02 -27.09
N PHE A 250 -33.95 14.09 -26.87
CA PHE A 250 -33.96 13.24 -25.68
C PHE A 250 -32.63 13.38 -24.94
N ALA A 251 -32.02 14.57 -25.02
CA ALA A 251 -30.83 14.95 -24.27
C ALA A 251 -31.00 14.59 -22.79
N GLY A 252 -29.99 13.98 -22.19
CA GLY A 252 -30.00 13.58 -20.78
C GLY A 252 -30.74 12.26 -20.48
N ALA A 253 -31.46 11.68 -21.43
CA ALA A 253 -31.97 10.31 -21.30
C ALA A 253 -30.82 9.32 -21.47
N ARG A 254 -30.89 8.16 -20.82
CA ARG A 254 -29.90 7.08 -20.99
C ARG A 254 -30.15 6.27 -22.26
N GLU A 255 -31.42 6.08 -22.57
CA GLU A 255 -31.90 5.34 -23.72
C GLU A 255 -33.27 5.85 -24.13
N VAL A 256 -33.62 5.61 -25.39
CA VAL A 256 -34.94 5.89 -25.94
C VAL A 256 -35.52 4.58 -26.47
N ARG A 257 -36.66 4.18 -25.92
CA ARG A 257 -37.35 2.95 -26.30
C ARG A 257 -38.43 3.28 -27.33
N VAL A 258 -38.63 2.36 -28.27
CA VAL A 258 -39.63 2.49 -29.31
C VAL A 258 -40.51 1.26 -29.27
N LEU A 259 -41.80 1.46 -29.05
CA LEU A 259 -42.82 0.42 -29.14
C LEU A 259 -43.65 0.69 -30.39
N ALA A 260 -43.90 -0.34 -31.18
CA ALA A 260 -44.73 -0.22 -32.37
C ALA A 260 -45.76 -1.33 -32.40
N VAL A 261 -47.03 -0.98 -32.52
CA VAL A 261 -48.14 -1.94 -32.48
C VAL A 261 -48.94 -1.88 -33.77
N SER A 262 -49.24 -3.05 -34.33
CA SER A 262 -50.21 -3.22 -35.42
C SER A 262 -51.41 -4.00 -34.89
N THR A 263 -52.60 -3.45 -35.08
CA THR A 263 -53.87 -4.16 -34.78
C THR A 263 -54.31 -5.09 -35.91
N ASP A 264 -53.57 -5.12 -37.02
CA ASP A 264 -53.82 -5.99 -38.17
C ASP A 264 -52.85 -7.20 -38.20
N GLY A 265 -51.93 -7.27 -37.24
CA GLY A 265 -51.03 -8.41 -37.05
C GLY A 265 -49.91 -8.48 -38.07
N GLU A 266 -49.62 -7.34 -38.70
CA GLU A 266 -48.55 -7.18 -39.68
C GLU A 266 -47.19 -7.41 -38.99
N ALA A 267 -46.44 -8.40 -39.46
CA ALA A 267 -45.11 -8.70 -38.94
C ALA A 267 -44.20 -9.13 -40.10
N PRO A 268 -42.95 -8.65 -40.17
CA PRO A 268 -42.31 -7.68 -39.27
C PRO A 268 -42.87 -6.26 -39.41
N ILE A 269 -42.83 -5.48 -38.32
CA ILE A 269 -43.17 -4.04 -38.35
C ILE A 269 -41.89 -3.27 -38.69
N ASP A 270 -41.84 -2.48 -39.76
CA ASP A 270 -40.67 -1.67 -40.10
C ASP A 270 -40.66 -0.37 -39.30
N LEU A 271 -39.48 0.05 -38.83
CA LEU A 271 -39.27 1.30 -38.12
C LEU A 271 -38.19 2.14 -38.79
N ARG A 272 -38.43 3.46 -38.86
CA ARG A 272 -37.53 4.44 -39.46
C ARG A 272 -37.34 5.62 -38.53
N LEU A 273 -36.10 6.05 -38.38
CA LEU A 273 -35.69 7.21 -37.61
C LEU A 273 -35.38 8.38 -38.55
N THR A 274 -35.87 9.56 -38.20
CA THR A 274 -35.55 10.84 -38.86
C THR A 274 -35.07 11.85 -37.83
N ASP A 275 -33.94 12.51 -38.08
CA ASP A 275 -33.34 13.52 -37.20
C ASP A 275 -33.23 14.86 -37.95
N ALA A 276 -33.41 15.98 -37.22
CA ALA A 276 -33.21 17.34 -37.71
C ALA A 276 -31.84 17.57 -38.35
N GLY A 277 -30.81 16.83 -37.91
CA GLY A 277 -29.45 16.91 -38.47
C GLY A 277 -29.24 16.16 -39.80
N MET A 278 -30.20 15.33 -40.27
CA MET A 278 -29.99 14.40 -41.41
C MET A 278 -30.62 14.85 -42.74
N ASP A 279 -30.98 16.13 -42.90
CA ASP A 279 -31.66 16.65 -44.10
C ASP A 279 -32.89 15.81 -44.51
N SER A 280 -33.65 15.30 -43.53
CA SER A 280 -34.83 14.45 -43.75
C SER A 280 -34.57 13.06 -44.36
N ARG A 281 -33.34 12.53 -44.31
CA ARG A 281 -33.07 11.12 -44.66
C ARG A 281 -33.61 10.18 -43.57
N ASP A 282 -34.34 9.14 -44.01
CA ASP A 282 -34.79 8.04 -43.17
C ASP A 282 -33.67 7.02 -42.97
N GLU A 283 -33.36 6.69 -41.72
CA GLU A 283 -32.53 5.52 -41.40
C GLU A 283 -33.42 4.40 -40.86
N PRO A 284 -33.25 3.14 -41.31
CA PRO A 284 -33.96 2.02 -40.72
C PRO A 284 -33.50 1.82 -39.27
N LEU A 285 -34.44 1.80 -38.33
CA LEU A 285 -34.17 1.43 -36.95
C LEU A 285 -34.15 -0.10 -36.87
N ALA A 286 -32.95 -0.68 -36.89
CA ALA A 286 -32.74 -2.12 -36.88
C ALA A 286 -32.86 -2.72 -35.47
N GLY A 287 -33.20 -4.00 -35.41
CA GLY A 287 -33.18 -4.81 -34.19
C GLY A 287 -34.47 -4.77 -33.36
N GLY A 288 -34.46 -5.61 -32.32
CA GLY A 288 -35.55 -5.81 -31.37
C GLY A 288 -36.63 -6.80 -31.84
N PRO A 289 -37.28 -7.54 -30.91
CA PRO A 289 -38.23 -8.60 -31.24
C PRO A 289 -39.55 -8.05 -31.79
N THR A 290 -40.21 -8.82 -32.66
CA THR A 290 -41.60 -8.60 -33.06
C THR A 290 -42.46 -9.77 -32.57
N PHE A 291 -43.27 -9.51 -31.56
CA PHE A 291 -44.23 -10.45 -31.00
C PHE A 291 -45.51 -10.49 -31.84
N ARG A 292 -46.10 -11.66 -32.04
CA ARG A 292 -47.38 -11.81 -32.73
C ARG A 292 -48.18 -12.96 -32.14
N HIS A 293 -49.50 -12.79 -32.03
CA HIS A 293 -50.39 -13.90 -31.69
C HIS A 293 -51.23 -14.34 -32.90
N GLN A 294 -51.19 -15.63 -33.25
CA GLN A 294 -51.88 -16.15 -34.44
C GLN A 294 -53.42 -16.05 -34.34
N GLY A 295 -53.97 -16.09 -33.12
CA GLY A 295 -55.43 -16.09 -32.88
C GLY A 295 -56.09 -14.72 -32.73
N TYR A 296 -55.33 -13.64 -32.48
CA TYR A 296 -55.89 -12.33 -32.05
C TYR A 296 -55.53 -11.16 -32.98
N GLY A 297 -54.78 -11.42 -34.06
CA GLY A 297 -54.63 -10.46 -35.15
C GLY A 297 -53.82 -9.21 -34.84
N TRP A 298 -52.98 -9.19 -33.80
CA TRP A 298 -52.09 -8.07 -33.48
C TRP A 298 -50.61 -8.47 -33.53
N SER A 299 -49.74 -7.48 -33.68
CA SER A 299 -48.28 -7.62 -33.56
C SER A 299 -47.68 -6.42 -32.82
N LEU A 300 -46.60 -6.65 -32.09
CA LEU A 300 -45.89 -5.65 -31.30
C LEU A 300 -44.40 -5.78 -31.58
N ARG A 301 -43.77 -4.71 -32.02
CA ARG A 301 -42.32 -4.61 -32.13
C ARG A 301 -41.78 -3.72 -31.01
N THR A 302 -40.71 -4.16 -30.36
CA THR A 302 -39.95 -3.32 -29.44
C THR A 302 -38.57 -3.08 -30.01
N ALA A 303 -38.06 -1.86 -29.89
CA ALA A 303 -36.74 -1.46 -30.36
C ALA A 303 -36.14 -0.42 -29.40
N LYS A 304 -34.83 -0.23 -29.48
CA LYS A 304 -34.10 0.77 -28.68
C LYS A 304 -33.17 1.60 -29.54
N THR A 305 -33.00 2.86 -29.18
CA THR A 305 -32.02 3.79 -29.76
C THR A 305 -31.38 4.62 -28.65
N GLY A 306 -30.23 5.23 -28.93
CA GLY A 306 -29.58 6.16 -28.02
C GLY A 306 -30.31 7.52 -27.93
N PRO A 307 -30.09 8.27 -26.84
CA PRO A 307 -30.49 9.67 -26.76
C PRO A 307 -29.78 10.50 -27.84
N ARG A 308 -30.38 11.62 -28.23
CA ARG A 308 -29.76 12.61 -29.11
C ARG A 308 -30.05 14.01 -28.59
N MET A 309 -29.06 14.89 -28.74
CA MET A 309 -29.17 16.32 -28.42
C MET A 309 -30.11 17.05 -29.38
N LEU A 310 -30.11 16.66 -30.66
CA LEU A 310 -30.98 17.21 -31.67
C LEU A 310 -32.32 16.48 -31.73
N PRO A 311 -33.41 17.18 -32.10
CA PRO A 311 -34.71 16.55 -32.25
C PRO A 311 -34.75 15.44 -33.30
N PHE A 312 -35.25 14.26 -32.91
CA PHE A 312 -35.56 13.16 -33.82
C PHE A 312 -36.95 12.57 -33.56
N SER A 313 -37.47 11.86 -34.56
CA SER A 313 -38.71 11.10 -34.48
C SER A 313 -38.55 9.71 -35.07
N VAL A 314 -39.39 8.78 -34.62
CA VAL A 314 -39.46 7.41 -35.13
C VAL A 314 -40.85 7.17 -35.70
N ARG A 315 -40.91 6.58 -36.89
CA ARG A 315 -42.14 6.30 -37.63
C ARG A 315 -42.10 4.92 -38.27
N SER A 316 -43.28 4.35 -38.54
CA SER A 316 -43.42 3.13 -39.34
C SER A 316 -43.99 3.48 -40.71
N PRO A 317 -43.46 2.90 -41.82
CA PRO A 317 -44.07 3.01 -43.14
C PRO A 317 -45.27 2.06 -43.31
N ASN A 318 -45.44 1.07 -42.42
CA ASN A 318 -46.55 0.13 -42.44
C ASN A 318 -47.86 0.83 -42.07
N ALA A 319 -48.93 0.56 -42.82
CA ALA A 319 -50.22 1.21 -42.59
C ALA A 319 -50.85 0.70 -41.28
N GLY A 320 -51.49 1.59 -40.52
CA GLY A 320 -52.18 1.21 -39.28
C GLY A 320 -51.25 0.93 -38.08
N VAL A 321 -49.94 1.01 -38.26
CA VAL A 321 -48.96 0.89 -37.17
C VAL A 321 -48.88 2.19 -36.38
N GLU A 322 -48.95 2.04 -35.06
CA GLU A 322 -48.75 3.12 -34.12
C GLU A 322 -47.40 2.98 -33.43
N VAL A 323 -46.64 4.08 -33.35
CA VAL A 323 -45.30 4.11 -32.77
C VAL A 323 -45.28 5.02 -31.55
N LEU A 324 -44.85 4.48 -30.42
CA LEU A 324 -44.67 5.18 -29.16
C LEU A 324 -43.17 5.27 -28.84
N THR A 325 -42.71 6.47 -28.50
CA THR A 325 -41.31 6.71 -28.12
C THR A 325 -41.25 7.08 -26.65
N ILE A 326 -40.45 6.36 -25.87
CA ILE A 326 -40.40 6.47 -24.41
C ILE A 326 -38.96 6.77 -24.00
N PRO A 327 -38.66 8.00 -23.56
CA PRO A 327 -37.34 8.28 -23.03
C PRO A 327 -37.19 7.71 -21.63
N ARG A 328 -36.00 7.19 -21.36
CA ARG A 328 -35.61 6.78 -20.01
C ARG A 328 -34.62 7.79 -19.43
N TYR A 329 -35.19 8.76 -18.73
CA TYR A 329 -34.45 9.55 -17.77
C TYR A 329 -34.38 8.73 -16.47
N GLY A 330 -33.20 8.51 -15.91
CA GLY A 330 -33.09 7.88 -14.59
C GLY A 330 -33.47 8.86 -13.50
N ASN A 331 -32.53 9.22 -12.63
CA ASN A 331 -32.77 10.21 -11.59
C ASN A 331 -32.62 11.62 -12.15
N LEU A 332 -33.76 12.24 -12.46
CA LEU A 332 -33.81 13.67 -12.76
C LEU A 332 -33.33 14.47 -11.55
N ARG A 333 -32.45 15.43 -11.78
CA ARG A 333 -31.97 16.33 -10.74
C ARG A 333 -31.80 17.75 -11.28
N VAL A 334 -32.00 18.70 -10.39
CA VAL A 334 -31.65 20.10 -10.65
C VAL A 334 -30.20 20.32 -10.25
N GLU A 335 -29.37 20.71 -11.21
CA GLU A 335 -28.04 21.24 -10.95
C GLU A 335 -28.14 22.76 -10.93
N ALA A 336 -27.63 23.38 -9.87
CA ALA A 336 -27.82 24.80 -9.63
C ALA A 336 -26.66 25.39 -8.83
N VAL A 337 -26.38 26.67 -9.09
CA VAL A 337 -25.32 27.44 -8.45
C VAL A 337 -25.76 28.89 -8.31
N ILE A 338 -25.31 29.54 -7.25
CA ILE A 338 -25.46 30.98 -7.05
C ILE A 338 -24.06 31.59 -7.05
N GLY A 339 -23.85 32.65 -7.81
CA GLY A 339 -22.55 33.29 -7.98
C GLY A 339 -22.68 34.77 -8.35
N THR A 340 -21.57 35.41 -8.69
CA THR A 340 -21.52 36.82 -9.09
C THR A 340 -22.18 37.03 -10.45
N CYS A 341 -23.09 38.00 -10.57
CA CYS A 341 -23.62 38.35 -11.88
C CYS A 341 -22.50 38.83 -12.83
N PRO A 342 -22.55 38.49 -14.13
CA PRO A 342 -21.60 39.00 -15.11
C PRO A 342 -21.74 40.53 -15.25
N ASP A 343 -20.62 41.23 -15.43
CA ASP A 343 -20.60 42.69 -15.58
C ASP A 343 -21.28 43.14 -16.89
N GLU A 344 -22.15 44.14 -16.81
CA GLU A 344 -22.87 44.72 -17.97
C GLU A 344 -21.93 45.24 -19.07
N THR A 345 -20.68 45.58 -18.74
CA THR A 345 -19.68 46.05 -19.71
C THR A 345 -19.12 44.93 -20.60
N GLN A 346 -19.21 43.67 -20.17
CA GLN A 346 -18.89 42.50 -21.00
C GLN A 346 -20.09 42.03 -21.81
N ALA A 347 -21.32 42.33 -21.36
CA ALA A 347 -22.55 41.98 -22.07
C ALA A 347 -22.67 42.65 -23.45
N GLY A 348 -22.05 43.83 -23.66
CA GLY A 348 -22.04 44.52 -24.95
C GLY A 348 -21.20 43.85 -26.05
N GLN A 349 -20.38 42.85 -25.71
CA GLN A 349 -19.63 42.00 -26.66
C GLN A 349 -20.14 40.55 -26.67
N ALA A 350 -21.15 40.24 -25.86
CA ALA A 350 -21.63 38.88 -25.57
C ALA A 350 -22.70 38.35 -26.54
N ASP A 351 -23.09 39.10 -27.59
CA ASP A 351 -23.99 38.59 -28.64
C ASP A 351 -23.41 37.37 -29.39
N GLN A 352 -22.14 37.01 -29.16
CA GLN A 352 -21.50 35.80 -29.71
C GLN A 352 -20.98 34.80 -28.67
N ASP A 353 -20.93 35.14 -27.37
CA ASP A 353 -20.36 34.28 -26.31
C ASP A 353 -21.17 34.35 -24.98
N GLU A 354 -22.50 34.20 -25.03
CA GLU A 354 -23.35 34.06 -23.81
C GLU A 354 -22.94 32.87 -22.90
N ALA A 355 -22.16 31.91 -23.43
CA ALA A 355 -21.54 30.85 -22.64
C ALA A 355 -20.47 31.36 -21.66
N ALA A 356 -19.79 32.47 -21.95
CA ALA A 356 -18.72 33.02 -21.11
C ALA A 356 -19.23 33.72 -19.83
N ALA A 357 -20.50 34.13 -19.81
CA ALA A 357 -21.11 34.86 -18.70
C ALA A 357 -21.62 33.96 -17.55
N ARG A 358 -21.49 32.63 -17.69
CA ARG A 358 -22.05 31.64 -16.77
C ARG A 358 -20.94 30.89 -16.04
N PRO A 359 -21.16 30.51 -14.77
CA PRO A 359 -20.28 29.60 -14.05
C PRO A 359 -19.96 28.33 -14.86
N ALA A 360 -18.69 27.93 -14.93
CA ALA A 360 -18.32 26.61 -15.47
C ALA A 360 -19.02 25.48 -14.69
N LEU A 361 -19.38 24.42 -15.41
CA LEU A 361 -19.95 23.19 -14.85
C LEU A 361 -18.87 22.36 -14.12
N PRO A 362 -19.23 21.52 -13.14
CA PRO A 362 -20.60 21.20 -12.68
C PRO A 362 -21.17 22.19 -11.65
N TRP A 363 -22.50 22.35 -11.64
CA TRP A 363 -23.23 23.22 -10.69
C TRP A 363 -23.73 22.43 -9.48
N THR A 364 -22.78 21.82 -8.79
CA THR A 364 -23.01 21.00 -7.60
C THR A 364 -22.43 21.61 -6.33
N HIS A 365 -21.57 22.63 -6.47
CA HIS A 365 -20.82 23.23 -5.37
C HIS A 365 -21.31 24.65 -5.05
N GLU A 366 -21.30 24.96 -3.75
CA GLU A 366 -21.53 26.30 -3.22
C GLU A 366 -20.38 27.23 -3.63
N ARG A 367 -20.71 28.47 -4.03
CA ARG A 367 -19.74 29.51 -4.37
C ARG A 367 -19.87 30.69 -3.39
N SER A 368 -18.81 31.48 -3.26
CA SER A 368 -18.88 32.78 -2.58
C SER A 368 -19.38 33.87 -3.50
N VAL A 369 -20.07 34.85 -2.92
CA VAL A 369 -20.32 36.15 -3.55
C VAL A 369 -19.87 37.26 -2.61
N ARG A 370 -19.42 38.39 -3.15
CA ARG A 370 -19.09 39.55 -2.33
C ARG A 370 -20.34 40.18 -1.73
N SER A 371 -20.34 40.37 -0.42
CA SER A 371 -21.40 41.14 0.26
C SER A 371 -21.45 42.54 -0.35
N GLY A 372 -22.62 42.97 -0.79
CA GLY A 372 -22.79 44.25 -1.48
C GLY A 372 -22.76 44.18 -3.02
N GLN A 373 -22.39 43.03 -3.61
CA GLN A 373 -22.47 42.80 -5.06
C GLN A 373 -23.76 42.06 -5.46
N PRO A 374 -24.26 42.27 -6.69
CA PRO A 374 -25.38 41.53 -7.22
C PRO A 374 -25.02 40.05 -7.44
N ALA A 375 -25.87 39.16 -6.93
CA ALA A 375 -25.77 37.73 -7.14
C ALA A 375 -26.77 37.26 -8.21
N CYS A 376 -26.35 36.26 -8.98
CA CYS A 376 -27.15 35.58 -9.98
C CYS A 376 -27.24 34.10 -9.63
N ALA A 377 -28.40 33.52 -9.89
CA ALA A 377 -28.68 32.11 -9.72
C ALA A 377 -28.78 31.46 -11.10
N TRP A 378 -28.11 30.32 -11.30
CA TRP A 378 -28.22 29.51 -12.49
C TRP A 378 -28.67 28.11 -12.14
N ALA A 379 -29.49 27.52 -13.00
CA ALA A 379 -29.96 26.16 -12.82
C ALA A 379 -30.19 25.47 -14.15
N ARG A 380 -30.15 24.14 -14.13
CA ARG A 380 -30.51 23.29 -15.25
C ARG A 380 -31.12 21.99 -14.73
N LEU A 381 -32.00 21.40 -15.53
CA LEU A 381 -32.48 20.04 -15.29
C LEU A 381 -31.58 19.08 -16.07
N VAL A 382 -31.08 18.04 -15.41
CA VAL A 382 -30.25 17.01 -16.03
C VAL A 382 -30.78 15.62 -15.66
N GLY A 383 -30.56 14.66 -16.55
CA GLY A 383 -30.73 13.23 -16.25
C GLY A 383 -29.42 12.58 -15.81
N ASP A 384 -29.38 11.25 -15.82
CA ASP A 384 -28.22 10.46 -15.39
C ASP A 384 -26.96 10.74 -16.19
N VAL A 385 -27.11 11.01 -17.49
CA VAL A 385 -25.98 11.25 -18.41
C VAL A 385 -25.35 12.63 -18.17
N GLY A 386 -25.97 13.50 -17.36
CA GLY A 386 -25.45 14.82 -17.00
C GLY A 386 -25.59 15.89 -18.10
N GLU A 387 -26.22 15.53 -19.23
CA GLU A 387 -26.59 16.47 -20.28
C GLU A 387 -27.77 17.35 -19.85
N THR A 388 -27.75 18.61 -20.28
CA THR A 388 -28.83 19.57 -20.04
C THR A 388 -30.07 19.17 -20.83
N ILE A 389 -31.21 19.05 -20.15
CA ILE A 389 -32.51 18.83 -20.78
C ILE A 389 -33.06 20.19 -21.21
N ASP A 390 -33.26 20.38 -22.51
CA ASP A 390 -33.85 21.61 -23.05
C ASP A 390 -35.39 21.58 -22.91
N PRO A 391 -36.01 22.57 -22.23
CA PRO A 391 -37.45 22.62 -22.04
C PRO A 391 -38.27 22.84 -23.32
N GLN A 392 -37.67 23.40 -24.38
CA GLN A 392 -38.33 23.68 -25.66
C GLN A 392 -38.29 22.46 -26.59
N HIS A 393 -37.20 21.70 -26.54
CA HIS A 393 -36.96 20.59 -27.46
C HIS A 393 -37.16 19.20 -26.86
N SER A 394 -37.09 19.05 -25.53
CA SER A 394 -37.14 17.74 -24.85
C SER A 394 -38.41 17.53 -24.01
N LEU A 395 -38.50 18.17 -22.85
CA LEU A 395 -39.58 18.02 -21.87
C LEU A 395 -40.09 19.40 -21.48
N ARG A 396 -41.39 19.64 -21.42
CA ARG A 396 -41.89 20.97 -21.02
C ARG A 396 -41.81 21.15 -19.51
N PHE A 397 -40.87 21.99 -19.06
CA PHE A 397 -40.72 22.40 -17.67
C PHE A 397 -40.25 23.85 -17.54
N THR A 398 -40.39 24.39 -16.34
CA THR A 398 -39.86 25.68 -15.88
C THR A 398 -39.08 25.45 -14.61
N ILE A 399 -38.06 26.28 -14.34
CA ILE A 399 -37.37 26.30 -13.05
C ILE A 399 -37.75 27.58 -12.31
N GLU A 400 -38.15 27.41 -11.06
CA GLU A 400 -38.48 28.48 -10.13
C GLU A 400 -37.47 28.50 -8.98
N LEU A 401 -37.24 29.69 -8.44
CA LEU A 401 -36.39 29.93 -7.30
C LEU A 401 -37.24 30.28 -6.08
N CYS A 402 -37.05 29.56 -5.00
CA CYS A 402 -37.85 29.67 -3.78
C CYS A 402 -36.96 30.03 -2.59
N GLU A 403 -37.51 30.79 -1.64
CA GLU A 403 -36.85 31.13 -0.38
C GLU A 403 -36.90 29.98 0.64
N ASP A 404 -37.95 29.14 0.57
CA ASP A 404 -38.17 27.99 1.46
C ASP A 404 -38.43 26.69 0.67
N GLU A 405 -38.39 25.55 1.36
CA GLU A 405 -38.65 24.23 0.74
C GLU A 405 -40.12 24.05 0.33
N ALA A 406 -41.05 24.68 1.06
CA ALA A 406 -42.46 24.68 0.72
C ALA A 406 -42.74 25.46 -0.60
N CYS A 407 -41.78 26.28 -1.03
CA CYS A 407 -41.87 27.20 -2.14
C CYS A 407 -43.12 28.10 -2.07
N THR A 408 -43.29 28.77 -0.93
CA THR A 408 -44.46 29.63 -0.69
C THR A 408 -44.50 30.85 -1.60
N SER A 409 -43.32 31.37 -1.98
CA SER A 409 -43.15 32.52 -2.88
C SER A 409 -42.16 32.19 -4.00
N PRO A 410 -42.60 31.53 -5.09
CA PRO A 410 -41.73 31.20 -6.22
C PRO A 410 -41.41 32.44 -7.05
N THR A 411 -40.14 32.56 -7.45
CA THR A 411 -39.67 33.50 -8.47
C THR A 411 -39.32 32.71 -9.73
N ALA A 412 -40.01 32.95 -10.84
CA ALA A 412 -39.70 32.27 -12.09
C ALA A 412 -38.30 32.65 -12.60
N MET A 413 -37.51 31.64 -12.99
CA MET A 413 -36.22 31.87 -13.63
C MET A 413 -36.41 32.03 -15.14
N GLN A 414 -35.55 32.81 -15.80
CA GLN A 414 -35.58 33.01 -17.23
C GLN A 414 -34.86 31.86 -17.96
N PRO A 415 -35.52 31.17 -18.91
CA PRO A 415 -34.89 30.10 -19.69
C PRO A 415 -33.96 30.66 -20.78
N HIS A 416 -32.85 29.96 -21.02
CA HIS A 416 -31.91 30.18 -22.12
C HIS A 416 -32.08 29.15 -23.24
N PRO A 417 -31.61 29.44 -24.47
CA PRO A 417 -31.73 28.52 -25.61
C PRO A 417 -31.04 27.17 -25.43
N ASP A 418 -30.11 27.04 -24.49
CA ASP A 418 -29.38 25.79 -24.22
C ASP A 418 -29.96 24.98 -23.05
N GLY A 419 -31.16 25.33 -22.60
CA GLY A 419 -31.88 24.66 -21.52
C GLY A 419 -31.46 25.04 -20.10
N THR A 420 -30.51 25.98 -19.95
CA THR A 420 -30.20 26.57 -18.65
C THR A 420 -31.19 27.66 -18.27
N PHE A 421 -31.29 27.97 -16.98
CA PHE A 421 -32.17 29.00 -16.44
C PHE A 421 -31.35 29.95 -15.58
N ASN A 422 -31.67 31.25 -15.59
CA ASN A 422 -31.05 32.23 -14.71
C ASN A 422 -32.05 33.14 -14.01
N ALA A 423 -31.66 33.66 -12.84
CA ALA A 423 -32.40 34.70 -12.14
C ALA A 423 -31.43 35.64 -11.39
N GLN A 424 -31.75 36.93 -11.34
CA GLN A 424 -31.01 37.89 -10.52
C GLN A 424 -31.57 37.88 -9.09
N LEU A 425 -30.71 37.70 -8.11
CA LEU A 425 -31.04 37.74 -6.68
C LEU A 425 -30.89 39.12 -6.06
N GLY A 426 -30.31 40.07 -6.79
CA GLY A 426 -29.94 41.38 -6.27
C GLY A 426 -28.74 41.30 -5.33
N VAL A 427 -28.58 42.31 -4.48
CA VAL A 427 -27.43 42.44 -3.58
C VAL A 427 -27.62 41.57 -2.34
N LEU A 428 -26.72 40.62 -2.14
CA LEU A 428 -26.72 39.78 -0.93
C LEU A 428 -26.03 40.49 0.24
N THR A 429 -26.66 40.43 1.41
CA THR A 429 -26.08 40.90 2.68
C THR A 429 -25.04 39.89 3.21
N ASN A 430 -24.13 40.34 4.07
CA ASN A 430 -23.15 39.45 4.69
C ASN A 430 -23.83 38.32 5.48
N GLY A 431 -23.48 37.07 5.19
CA GLY A 431 -24.07 35.87 5.79
C GLY A 431 -24.24 34.72 4.79
N ARG A 432 -24.72 33.59 5.30
CA ARG A 432 -25.09 32.44 4.47
C ARG A 432 -26.53 32.62 4.00
N HIS A 433 -26.75 32.47 2.70
CA HIS A 433 -28.08 32.46 2.10
C HIS A 433 -28.31 31.11 1.46
N GLU A 434 -29.55 30.65 1.49
CA GLU A 434 -29.93 29.42 0.81
C GLU A 434 -31.15 29.68 -0.07
N ARG A 435 -31.22 28.98 -1.19
CA ARG A 435 -32.37 28.98 -2.09
C ARG A 435 -32.70 27.56 -2.51
N THR A 436 -33.98 27.31 -2.71
CA THR A 436 -34.48 26.07 -3.29
C THR A 436 -34.80 26.32 -4.76
N PHE A 437 -34.15 25.59 -5.64
CA PHE A 437 -34.45 25.57 -7.07
C PHE A 437 -35.44 24.45 -7.31
N ARG A 438 -36.55 24.73 -7.98
CA ARG A 438 -37.64 23.78 -8.19
C ARG A 438 -38.03 23.74 -9.66
N ALA A 439 -37.77 22.61 -10.30
CA ALA A 439 -38.30 22.32 -11.64
C ALA A 439 -39.74 21.80 -11.53
N THR A 440 -40.65 22.40 -12.28
CA THR A 440 -42.07 22.03 -12.37
C THR A 440 -42.52 22.08 -13.84
N GLY A 441 -43.61 21.43 -14.20
CA GLY A 441 -44.14 21.51 -15.56
C GLY A 441 -45.10 20.40 -15.93
N ALA A 442 -45.73 20.54 -17.10
CA ALA A 442 -46.69 19.57 -17.60
C ALA A 442 -46.06 18.22 -17.96
N SER A 443 -44.75 18.15 -18.18
CA SER A 443 -44.02 16.90 -18.44
C SER A 443 -43.45 16.24 -17.18
N LEU A 444 -43.50 16.90 -16.02
CA LEU A 444 -43.02 16.35 -14.74
C LEU A 444 -44.21 15.87 -13.90
N ALA A 445 -44.17 14.63 -13.42
CA ALA A 445 -45.21 14.09 -12.54
C ALA A 445 -45.16 14.73 -11.16
N LEU A 446 -43.94 14.95 -10.66
CA LEU A 446 -43.65 15.64 -9.40
C LEU A 446 -42.56 16.69 -9.61
N PRO A 447 -42.53 17.74 -8.78
CA PRO A 447 -41.44 18.71 -8.79
C PRO A 447 -40.09 18.08 -8.46
N VAL A 448 -39.04 18.46 -9.17
CA VAL A 448 -37.65 18.11 -8.85
C VAL A 448 -37.00 19.32 -8.22
N SER A 449 -36.43 19.19 -7.02
CA SER A 449 -35.83 20.32 -6.31
C SER A 449 -34.39 20.08 -5.88
N ALA A 450 -33.65 21.18 -5.76
CA ALA A 450 -32.30 21.20 -5.23
C ALA A 450 -32.11 22.45 -4.36
N ARG A 451 -31.60 22.25 -3.14
CA ARG A 451 -31.23 23.35 -2.25
C ARG A 451 -29.76 23.71 -2.48
N ARG A 452 -29.47 25.01 -2.57
CA ARG A 452 -28.08 25.51 -2.71
C ARG A 452 -27.85 26.68 -1.77
N GLY A 453 -26.70 26.62 -1.10
CA GLY A 453 -26.16 27.71 -0.32
C GLY A 453 -25.31 28.65 -1.17
N VAL A 454 -25.17 29.87 -0.68
CA VAL A 454 -24.18 30.85 -1.10
C VAL A 454 -23.70 31.58 0.14
N GLN A 455 -22.38 31.70 0.26
CA GLN A 455 -21.77 32.50 1.30
C GLN A 455 -21.52 33.91 0.76
N ALA A 456 -22.27 34.89 1.25
CA ALA A 456 -22.03 36.29 0.95
C ALA A 456 -21.11 36.88 2.03
N SER A 457 -19.92 37.38 1.66
CA SER A 457 -18.97 37.95 2.63
C SER A 457 -18.23 39.16 2.08
N ALA A 458 -17.84 40.10 2.94
CA ALA A 458 -17.02 41.26 2.55
C ALA A 458 -15.57 40.84 2.22
N PHE A 459 -15.08 39.80 2.89
CA PHE A 459 -13.79 39.13 2.66
C PHE A 459 -13.85 37.71 3.21
N GLY A 460 -13.66 36.70 2.36
CA GLY A 460 -13.75 35.31 2.77
C GLY A 460 -13.21 34.36 1.71
N ILE A 461 -12.36 33.44 2.13
CA ILE A 461 -11.82 32.38 1.28
C ILE A 461 -12.80 31.21 1.36
N THR A 462 -13.28 30.71 0.22
CA THR A 462 -14.23 29.60 0.15
C THR A 462 -13.56 28.29 -0.17
N THR A 463 -12.60 28.30 -1.10
CA THR A 463 -11.87 27.10 -1.48
C THR A 463 -10.39 27.40 -1.66
N VAL A 464 -9.59 26.40 -1.31
CA VAL A 464 -8.15 26.35 -1.58
C VAL A 464 -7.90 25.03 -2.28
N ALA A 465 -7.37 25.10 -3.50
CA ALA A 465 -7.08 23.95 -4.33
C ALA A 465 -5.65 24.04 -4.87
N ARG A 466 -5.13 22.94 -5.41
CA ARG A 466 -3.86 23.01 -6.17
C ARG A 466 -4.14 23.58 -7.57
N ALA A 467 -3.25 24.41 -8.09
CA ALA A 467 -3.44 25.03 -9.39
C ALA A 467 -3.52 24.03 -10.56
N ASP A 468 -2.93 22.84 -10.42
CA ASP A 468 -3.04 21.74 -11.40
C ASP A 468 -4.36 20.96 -11.30
N LYS A 469 -5.11 21.13 -10.19
CA LYS A 469 -6.40 20.49 -9.91
C LYS A 469 -7.35 21.49 -9.22
N PRO A 470 -7.79 22.53 -9.93
CA PRO A 470 -8.53 23.66 -9.34
C PRO A 470 -9.89 23.25 -8.73
N ASP A 471 -10.46 22.14 -9.20
CA ASP A 471 -11.78 21.65 -8.78
C ASP A 471 -11.75 20.72 -7.55
N VAL A 472 -10.56 20.38 -7.03
CA VAL A 472 -10.40 19.46 -5.89
C VAL A 472 -9.87 20.24 -4.68
N PRO A 473 -10.67 20.38 -3.60
CA PRO A 473 -10.21 21.01 -2.36
C PRO A 473 -8.92 20.34 -1.83
N LEU A 474 -8.03 21.16 -1.28
CA LEU A 474 -6.78 20.67 -0.70
C LEU A 474 -7.05 19.96 0.63
N GLU A 475 -7.03 18.62 0.63
CA GLU A 475 -7.19 17.83 1.85
C GLU A 475 -5.87 17.67 2.61
N SER A 476 -4.79 17.27 1.91
CA SER A 476 -3.46 17.12 2.50
C SER A 476 -2.35 17.26 1.45
N ILE A 477 -1.11 17.49 1.90
CA ILE A 477 0.08 17.56 1.07
C ILE A 477 1.10 16.52 1.52
N GLU A 478 1.58 15.67 0.61
CA GLU A 478 2.78 14.87 0.87
C GLU A 478 4.03 15.72 0.64
N LEU A 479 4.85 15.90 1.67
CA LEU A 479 6.12 16.67 1.63
C LEU A 479 7.32 15.81 1.20
N GLY A 480 7.09 14.53 0.89
CA GLY A 480 8.12 13.58 0.51
C GLY A 480 8.69 12.78 1.68
N VAL A 481 9.85 12.15 1.44
CA VAL A 481 10.53 11.24 2.38
C VAL A 481 11.90 11.81 2.78
N LEU A 482 12.15 11.98 4.08
CA LEU A 482 13.47 12.35 4.60
C LEU A 482 14.44 11.15 4.62
N PRO A 483 15.75 11.34 4.38
CA PRO A 483 16.49 12.62 4.32
C PRO A 483 16.63 13.28 2.94
N GLN A 484 15.71 13.02 2.00
CA GLN A 484 15.84 13.41 0.59
C GLN A 484 14.85 14.49 0.17
N ALA A 485 14.48 15.39 1.08
CA ALA A 485 13.48 16.41 0.83
C ALA A 485 14.03 17.49 -0.12
N LEU A 486 13.75 17.35 -1.41
CA LEU A 486 13.78 18.50 -2.33
C LEU A 486 12.72 19.52 -1.86
N PRO A 487 12.96 20.83 -2.06
CA PRO A 487 11.94 21.84 -1.78
C PRO A 487 10.63 21.47 -2.47
N THR A 488 9.57 21.33 -1.68
CA THR A 488 8.24 21.05 -2.23
C THR A 488 7.62 22.39 -2.60
N VAL A 489 7.49 22.61 -3.90
CA VAL A 489 6.85 23.79 -4.45
C VAL A 489 5.39 23.48 -4.70
N LEU A 490 4.50 24.18 -4.01
CA LEU A 490 3.06 24.03 -4.15
C LEU A 490 2.45 25.32 -4.69
N THR A 491 1.81 25.26 -5.86
CA THR A 491 1.00 26.38 -6.35
C THR A 491 -0.44 26.19 -5.90
N LEU A 492 -0.89 27.04 -4.99
CA LEU A 492 -2.26 27.06 -4.48
C LEU A 492 -3.08 28.07 -5.27
N GLN A 493 -4.28 27.65 -5.67
CA GLN A 493 -5.32 28.53 -6.14
C GLN A 493 -6.30 28.79 -5.00
N VAL A 494 -6.49 30.05 -4.67
CA VAL A 494 -7.36 30.51 -3.60
C VAL A 494 -8.54 31.22 -4.23
N SER A 495 -9.74 30.69 -3.99
CA SER A 495 -11.00 31.29 -4.45
C SER A 495 -11.81 31.81 -3.28
N GLY A 496 -12.54 32.89 -3.52
CA GLY A 496 -13.19 33.61 -2.44
C GLY A 496 -13.86 34.90 -2.86
N SER A 497 -14.35 35.63 -1.86
CA SER A 497 -14.79 37.01 -2.00
C SER A 497 -13.68 37.94 -1.54
N PHE A 498 -13.26 38.84 -2.43
CA PHE A 498 -12.17 39.77 -2.22
C PHE A 498 -12.60 41.22 -2.46
N PRO A 499 -12.05 42.19 -1.71
CA PRO A 499 -12.23 43.60 -2.03
C PRO A 499 -11.56 43.93 -3.37
N GLU A 500 -12.27 44.66 -4.23
CA GLU A 500 -11.76 45.12 -5.52
C GLU A 500 -10.50 45.98 -5.36
N ALA A 501 -9.47 45.68 -6.17
CA ALA A 501 -8.14 46.30 -6.10
C ALA A 501 -7.49 46.26 -4.70
N GLY A 502 -7.85 45.28 -3.87
CA GLY A 502 -7.19 45.02 -2.60
C GLY A 502 -5.88 44.25 -2.81
N GLN A 503 -4.92 44.47 -1.92
CA GLN A 503 -3.72 43.66 -1.82
C GLN A 503 -3.74 42.89 -0.50
N ALA A 504 -3.04 41.77 -0.44
CA ALA A 504 -2.77 41.09 0.82
C ALA A 504 -1.30 40.69 0.92
N GLU A 505 -0.80 40.76 2.13
CA GLU A 505 0.46 40.12 2.53
C GLU A 505 0.15 38.67 2.90
N VAL A 506 0.94 37.75 2.32
CA VAL A 506 0.83 36.32 2.60
C VAL A 506 2.03 35.89 3.43
N SER A 507 1.76 35.26 4.56
CA SER A 507 2.79 34.64 5.40
C SER A 507 2.42 33.18 5.65
N CYS A 508 3.40 32.31 5.83
CA CYS A 508 3.19 30.90 6.14
C CYS A 508 4.00 30.55 7.38
N THR A 509 3.36 29.99 8.39
CA THR A 509 4.03 29.53 9.61
C THR A 509 3.84 28.02 9.79
N VAL A 510 4.85 27.35 10.33
CA VAL A 510 4.77 25.93 10.68
C VAL A 510 4.26 25.83 12.12
N THR A 511 3.05 25.32 12.29
CA THR A 511 2.47 25.01 13.60
C THR A 511 2.74 23.53 13.88
N GLY A 512 3.15 23.20 15.11
CA GLY A 512 3.51 21.82 15.49
C GLY A 512 2.38 20.80 15.30
N ASP A 513 2.69 19.53 15.59
CA ASP A 513 1.87 18.31 15.40
C ASP A 513 0.34 18.54 15.34
N ALA A 514 -0.27 18.13 14.22
CA ALA A 514 -1.71 18.26 13.95
C ALA A 514 -2.60 17.49 14.95
N GLY A 515 -2.02 16.66 15.84
CA GLY A 515 -2.74 15.89 16.87
C GLY A 515 -2.56 16.35 18.32
N ALA A 516 -1.63 17.27 18.63
CA ALA A 516 -1.36 17.71 20.01
C ALA A 516 -1.90 19.14 20.23
N ILE A 517 -2.93 19.26 21.08
CA ILE A 517 -3.51 20.55 21.53
C ILE A 517 -2.56 21.26 22.51
N ASP A 518 -1.27 21.34 22.19
CA ASP A 518 -0.33 22.18 22.92
C ASP A 518 0.39 23.14 21.96
N PRO A 519 -0.22 24.30 21.65
CA PRO A 519 0.37 25.33 20.79
C PRO A 519 1.65 25.97 21.38
N LEU A 520 2.16 25.47 22.51
CA LEU A 520 3.44 25.87 23.12
C LEU A 520 4.60 24.91 22.78
N ALA A 521 4.35 23.79 22.10
CA ALA A 521 5.42 22.99 21.48
C ALA A 521 5.91 23.74 20.23
N GLY A 522 7.03 24.44 20.39
CA GLY A 522 7.55 25.46 19.45
C GLY A 522 7.71 25.02 17.99
N GLU A 523 7.91 26.03 17.14
CA GLU A 523 8.25 25.92 15.72
C GLU A 523 9.16 24.71 15.46
N LEU A 524 8.81 23.83 14.52
CA LEU A 524 9.70 22.76 14.06
C LEU A 524 10.87 23.42 13.32
N PRO A 525 12.07 23.56 13.93
CA PRO A 525 13.15 24.38 13.37
C PRO A 525 13.76 23.77 12.09
N CYS A 526 13.39 22.52 11.79
CA CYS A 526 13.80 21.79 10.60
C CYS A 526 12.94 22.11 9.37
N LEU A 527 11.76 22.73 9.53
CA LEU A 527 10.84 23.05 8.45
C LEU A 527 10.71 24.56 8.27
N ARG A 528 10.75 25.03 7.03
CA ARG A 528 10.54 26.42 6.67
C ARG A 528 9.51 26.52 5.55
N CYS A 529 8.46 27.28 5.80
CA CYS A 529 7.43 27.58 4.80
C CYS A 529 7.60 29.02 4.30
N VAL A 530 7.77 29.20 2.99
CA VAL A 530 7.98 30.52 2.38
C VAL A 530 6.96 30.72 1.25
N PRO A 531 6.03 31.67 1.37
CA PRO A 531 5.16 32.03 0.26
C PRO A 531 5.91 32.91 -0.75
N SER A 532 5.57 32.73 -2.03
CA SER A 532 6.05 33.52 -3.16
C SER A 532 4.91 33.75 -4.15
N PRO A 533 4.57 34.99 -4.52
CA PRO A 533 5.06 36.23 -3.93
C PRO A 533 4.51 36.45 -2.50
N ALA A 534 5.21 37.24 -1.69
CA ALA A 534 4.76 37.63 -0.34
C ALA A 534 3.59 38.64 -0.36
N THR A 535 3.31 39.24 -1.52
CA THR A 535 2.19 40.16 -1.73
C THR A 535 1.42 39.72 -2.96
N VAL A 536 0.10 39.60 -2.83
CA VAL A 536 -0.81 39.19 -3.89
C VAL A 536 -1.91 40.23 -4.08
N ASP A 537 -2.32 40.43 -5.33
CA ASP A 537 -3.54 41.16 -5.63
C ASP A 537 -4.75 40.25 -5.35
N LEU A 538 -5.69 40.74 -4.54
CA LEU A 538 -6.87 40.01 -4.12
C LEU A 538 -7.92 40.05 -5.25
N GLN A 539 -7.93 39.03 -6.10
CA GLN A 539 -8.91 38.78 -7.15
C GLN A 539 -9.40 37.33 -7.08
N ASP A 540 -10.62 37.05 -7.54
CA ASP A 540 -11.15 35.68 -7.56
C ASP A 540 -10.99 35.05 -8.95
N PRO A 541 -10.26 33.92 -9.10
CA PRO A 541 -9.30 33.34 -8.16
C PRO A 541 -7.92 34.03 -8.23
N PHE A 542 -7.12 33.93 -7.16
CA PHE A 542 -5.69 34.30 -7.20
C PHE A 542 -4.81 33.08 -6.88
N SER A 543 -3.52 33.16 -7.21
CA SER A 543 -2.56 32.08 -6.98
C SER A 543 -1.44 32.52 -6.04
N VAL A 544 -1.04 31.61 -5.16
CA VAL A 544 0.14 31.77 -4.31
C VAL A 544 0.98 30.50 -4.37
N GLN A 545 2.28 30.67 -4.58
CA GLN A 545 3.23 29.56 -4.50
C GLN A 545 3.71 29.47 -3.05
N VAL A 546 3.71 28.28 -2.49
CA VAL A 546 4.22 28.00 -1.14
C VAL A 546 5.37 27.01 -1.31
N GLU A 547 6.58 27.47 -0.97
CA GLU A 547 7.77 26.63 -0.97
C GLU A 547 8.03 26.13 0.45
N ILE A 548 8.07 24.81 0.60
CA ILE A 548 8.30 24.16 1.88
C ILE A 548 9.67 23.49 1.83
N HIS A 549 10.58 23.97 2.67
CA HIS A 549 11.92 23.41 2.85
C HIS A 549 11.95 22.56 4.11
N ALA A 550 12.51 21.35 4.00
CA ALA A 550 12.87 20.53 5.14
C ALA A 550 14.40 20.36 5.18
N SER A 551 15.00 20.44 6.36
CA SER A 551 16.39 20.05 6.52
C SER A 551 16.54 18.54 6.31
N ASN A 552 17.70 18.13 5.80
CA ASN A 552 18.00 16.73 5.45
C ASN A 552 17.67 15.76 6.60
N PHE A 553 17.90 16.15 7.84
CA PHE A 553 17.71 15.27 8.99
C PHE A 553 16.71 15.84 10.00
N CYS A 554 15.54 16.34 9.56
CA CYS A 554 14.50 16.76 10.51
C CYS A 554 14.22 15.61 11.50
N PRO A 555 14.39 15.84 12.82
CA PRO A 555 14.29 14.77 13.79
C PRO A 555 12.83 14.34 13.88
N LEU A 556 12.59 13.03 13.91
CA LEU A 556 11.43 12.52 14.63
C LEU A 556 11.53 13.09 16.05
N ILE A 557 10.48 13.74 16.56
CA ILE A 557 10.32 13.90 18.00
C ILE A 557 10.49 12.49 18.57
N SER A 558 11.63 12.29 19.20
CA SER A 558 12.31 11.00 19.39
C SER A 558 11.46 10.05 20.21
N SER A 559 11.39 8.77 19.82
CA SER A 559 11.26 7.56 20.65
C SER A 559 10.18 7.42 21.74
N GLU A 560 9.54 8.48 22.23
CA GLU A 560 8.56 8.46 23.32
C GLU A 560 7.14 8.13 22.85
N LEU A 561 6.82 8.30 21.57
CA LEU A 561 5.54 7.86 21.01
C LEU A 561 5.44 6.33 20.82
N SER A 562 6.55 5.59 21.01
CA SER A 562 6.55 4.12 21.02
C SER A 562 6.60 3.50 22.42
N SER A 563 6.85 4.28 23.47
CA SER A 563 6.68 3.80 24.83
C SER A 563 5.22 3.95 25.24
N THR A 564 4.35 3.16 24.60
CA THR A 564 3.12 2.70 25.26
C THR A 564 3.54 2.22 26.65
N LYS A 565 3.09 2.94 27.68
CA LYS A 565 3.21 2.62 29.10
C LYS A 565 3.43 1.12 29.28
N SER A 566 4.66 0.73 29.59
CA SER A 566 4.92 -0.58 30.16
C SER A 566 4.17 -0.60 31.49
N ASP A 567 3.01 -1.25 31.49
CA ASP A 567 2.26 -1.54 32.70
C ASP A 567 3.23 -2.29 33.64
N PRO A 568 3.51 -1.79 34.86
CA PRO A 568 4.48 -2.44 35.75
C PRO A 568 4.02 -3.80 36.27
N ASN A 569 2.78 -4.20 35.96
CA ASN A 569 2.24 -5.53 36.23
C ASN A 569 2.12 -6.30 34.91
N GLY A 570 3.12 -7.15 34.66
CA GLY A 570 3.25 -7.92 33.44
C GLY A 570 2.02 -8.77 33.10
N ASP A 571 1.70 -8.77 31.80
CA ASP A 571 1.52 -9.97 30.97
C ASP A 571 1.18 -9.51 29.54
N ALA A 572 2.20 -9.08 28.79
CA ALA A 572 2.07 -8.79 27.36
C ALA A 572 2.73 -9.92 26.54
N LYS A 573 1.96 -10.99 26.28
CA LYS A 573 2.17 -11.85 25.10
C LYS A 573 1.33 -11.28 23.97
N GLY A 574 1.83 -10.24 23.31
CA GLY A 574 1.29 -9.74 22.06
C GLY A 574 2.39 -9.82 21.01
N ASP A 575 2.18 -10.62 19.97
CA ASP A 575 3.03 -10.65 18.78
C ASP A 575 2.93 -9.28 18.10
N ALA A 576 3.82 -8.36 18.48
CA ALA A 576 4.03 -7.12 17.76
C ALA A 576 4.61 -7.48 16.40
N LYS A 577 3.74 -7.61 15.39
CA LYS A 577 4.16 -7.51 14.00
C LYS A 577 4.85 -6.16 13.83
N GLU A 578 6.16 -6.17 13.68
CA GLU A 578 6.94 -5.04 13.15
C GLU A 578 6.47 -4.78 11.71
N ASP A 579 5.40 -4.00 11.55
CA ASP A 579 5.12 -3.36 10.27
C ASP A 579 6.17 -2.26 10.08
N ALA A 580 7.27 -2.62 9.39
CA ALA A 580 8.37 -1.74 8.99
C ALA A 580 7.96 -0.75 7.88
N GLY A 581 6.75 -0.20 7.95
CA GLY A 581 6.29 0.85 7.05
C GLY A 581 7.00 2.18 7.32
N PRO A 582 7.09 3.08 6.31
CA PRO A 582 7.58 4.43 6.52
C PRO A 582 6.72 5.14 7.57
N ARG A 583 7.34 5.72 8.59
CA ARG A 583 6.63 6.47 9.63
C ARG A 583 6.20 7.82 9.08
N GLU A 584 4.92 8.14 9.24
CA GLU A 584 4.32 9.40 8.79
C GLU A 584 4.25 10.39 9.95
N LEU A 585 4.70 11.63 9.71
CA LEU A 585 4.59 12.74 10.65
C LEU A 585 3.62 13.78 10.06
N PRO A 586 2.45 14.01 10.68
CA PRO A 586 1.57 15.09 10.28
C PRO A 586 2.18 16.43 10.71
N VAL A 587 2.23 17.37 9.78
CA VAL A 587 2.72 18.75 9.96
C VAL A 587 1.55 19.68 9.68
N ALA A 588 1.28 20.61 10.60
CA ALA A 588 0.32 21.68 10.35
C ALA A 588 1.06 22.93 9.82
N LEU A 589 0.52 23.52 8.76
CA LEU A 589 0.98 24.79 8.21
C LEU A 589 -0.17 25.77 8.33
N ASP A 590 0.09 27.00 8.77
CA ASP A 590 -0.89 28.07 8.85
C ASP A 590 -0.54 29.14 7.81
N LEU A 591 -1.27 29.15 6.69
CA LEU A 591 -1.12 30.18 5.65
C LEU A 591 -2.03 31.36 6.00
N VAL A 592 -1.42 32.49 6.36
CA VAL A 592 -2.10 33.70 6.79
C VAL A 592 -2.13 34.72 5.64
N ILE A 593 -3.32 35.15 5.26
CA ILE A 593 -3.57 36.19 4.26
C ILE A 593 -4.13 37.41 4.97
N ALA A 594 -3.33 38.47 5.08
CA ALA A 594 -3.68 39.71 5.75
C ALA A 594 -3.82 40.83 4.71
N GLY A 595 -5.00 41.45 4.64
CA GLY A 595 -5.24 42.56 3.72
C GLY A 595 -4.34 43.76 4.01
N THR A 596 -3.89 44.45 2.95
CA THR A 596 -3.07 45.68 3.01
C THR A 596 -3.74 46.80 2.19
N GLY A 597 -3.34 48.05 2.41
CA GLY A 597 -3.90 49.20 1.69
C GLY A 597 -5.42 49.35 1.88
N SER A 598 -6.18 49.34 0.77
CA SER A 598 -7.66 49.38 0.77
C SER A 598 -8.31 48.18 1.48
N ALA A 599 -7.57 47.09 1.65
CA ALA A 599 -7.98 45.87 2.34
C ALA A 599 -7.51 45.80 3.80
N ALA A 600 -6.81 46.82 4.33
CA ALA A 600 -6.22 46.80 5.67
C ALA A 600 -7.23 46.75 6.84
N GLY A 601 -8.49 47.10 6.58
CA GLY A 601 -9.58 46.99 7.58
C GLY A 601 -10.17 45.59 7.71
N LEU A 602 -9.64 44.60 6.98
CA LEU A 602 -10.12 43.22 6.98
C LEU A 602 -9.33 42.38 7.98
N ASP A 603 -10.04 41.55 8.75
CA ASP A 603 -9.40 40.59 9.65
C ASP A 603 -8.57 39.57 8.85
N PRO A 604 -7.33 39.24 9.29
CA PRO A 604 -6.52 38.23 8.64
C PRO A 604 -7.23 36.89 8.53
N ARG A 605 -7.09 36.21 7.39
CA ARG A 605 -7.62 34.86 7.18
C ARG A 605 -6.51 33.85 7.31
N ARG A 606 -6.76 32.82 8.13
CA ARG A 606 -5.86 31.71 8.40
C ARG A 606 -6.37 30.47 7.67
N LEU A 607 -5.50 29.85 6.90
CA LEU A 607 -5.79 28.64 6.15
C LEU A 607 -4.92 27.51 6.71
N PRO A 608 -5.50 26.61 7.54
CA PRO A 608 -4.77 25.45 8.00
C PRO A 608 -4.56 24.49 6.83
N ILE A 609 -3.32 24.10 6.62
CA ILE A 609 -2.90 23.15 5.59
C ILE A 609 -2.27 21.97 6.32
N ILE A 610 -2.83 20.79 6.12
CA ILE A 610 -2.28 19.56 6.67
C ILE A 610 -1.27 19.00 5.67
N ALA A 611 -0.07 18.73 6.15
CA ALA A 611 0.98 18.13 5.36
C ALA A 611 1.49 16.85 6.04
N THR A 612 2.00 15.90 5.28
CA THR A 612 2.54 14.64 5.78
C THR A 612 3.98 14.52 5.34
N LEU A 613 4.87 14.36 6.31
CA LEU A 613 6.29 14.14 6.10
C LEU A 613 6.61 12.67 6.42
N ARG A 614 7.18 11.94 5.47
CA ARG A 614 7.57 10.54 5.69
C ARG A 614 9.04 10.47 6.10
N HIS A 615 9.37 9.56 7.00
CA HIS A 615 10.77 9.27 7.34
C HIS A 615 11.21 7.94 6.73
N ALA A 616 12.38 7.92 6.10
CA ALA A 616 13.05 6.67 5.77
C ALA A 616 13.40 5.94 7.07
N THR A 617 12.96 4.69 7.19
CA THR A 617 13.28 3.84 8.34
C THR A 617 14.68 3.26 8.17
N ALA A 618 15.58 3.53 9.11
CA ALA A 618 16.86 2.82 9.20
C ALA A 618 16.65 1.57 10.07
N ALA A 619 16.90 0.39 9.50
CA ALA A 619 16.82 -0.85 10.25
C ALA A 619 17.94 -0.91 11.31
N PRO A 620 17.69 -1.48 12.51
CA PRO A 620 18.74 -1.77 13.47
C PRO A 620 19.81 -2.67 12.84
N GLN A 621 21.08 -2.32 13.05
CA GLN A 621 22.20 -3.02 12.46
C GLN A 621 23.04 -3.72 13.50
N THR A 622 23.69 -4.81 13.10
CA THR A 622 24.56 -5.59 13.98
C THR A 622 25.94 -5.68 13.38
N ALA A 623 26.96 -5.51 14.21
CA ALA A 623 28.36 -5.67 13.83
C ALA A 623 29.04 -6.57 14.87
N SER A 624 29.82 -7.56 14.44
CA SER A 624 30.38 -8.56 15.35
C SER A 624 31.90 -8.62 15.29
N VAL A 625 32.54 -8.79 16.45
CA VAL A 625 33.98 -8.99 16.59
C VAL A 625 34.29 -10.07 17.63
N THR A 626 35.32 -10.87 17.42
CA THR A 626 35.80 -11.84 18.42
C THR A 626 36.85 -11.18 19.31
N GLY A 627 36.82 -11.44 20.62
CA GLY A 627 37.90 -10.97 21.52
C GLY A 627 39.29 -11.42 21.05
N GLY A 628 40.22 -10.47 20.91
CA GLY A 628 41.58 -10.68 20.39
C GLY A 628 41.75 -10.51 18.87
N GLU A 629 40.69 -10.16 18.14
CA GLU A 629 40.70 -9.98 16.69
C GLU A 629 40.26 -8.56 16.28
N THR A 630 40.57 -8.22 15.04
CA THR A 630 39.99 -7.07 14.34
C THR A 630 39.00 -7.56 13.29
N ALA A 631 37.84 -6.91 13.21
CA ALA A 631 36.80 -7.21 12.23
C ALA A 631 36.39 -5.92 11.51
N GLN A 632 35.95 -6.06 10.26
CA GLN A 632 35.32 -4.96 9.52
C GLN A 632 33.85 -5.28 9.33
N ALA A 633 33.01 -4.28 9.57
CA ALA A 633 31.59 -4.34 9.26
C ALA A 633 31.19 -3.13 8.42
N THR A 634 30.11 -3.27 7.68
CA THR A 634 29.55 -2.18 6.87
C THR A 634 28.22 -1.76 7.48
N LEU A 635 28.13 -0.49 7.85
CA LEU A 635 26.90 0.12 8.36
C LEU A 635 26.27 0.93 7.23
N SER A 636 24.97 0.78 7.05
CA SER A 636 24.16 1.44 6.01
C SER A 636 23.23 2.47 6.61
N PHE A 637 22.97 3.57 5.91
CA PHE A 637 22.03 4.59 6.36
C PHE A 637 21.38 5.29 5.16
N PRO A 638 20.15 5.80 5.29
CA PRO A 638 19.53 6.60 4.25
C PRO A 638 20.29 7.93 4.11
N ALA A 639 20.70 8.29 2.89
CA ALA A 639 21.51 9.47 2.64
C ALA A 639 20.75 10.54 1.83
N PRO A 640 21.01 11.84 2.10
CA PRO A 640 20.49 12.95 1.31
C PRO A 640 21.14 13.00 -0.09
N VAL A 641 20.52 13.75 -1.00
CA VAL A 641 21.06 14.00 -2.34
C VAL A 641 22.13 15.09 -2.25
N SER A 642 23.35 14.79 -2.65
CA SER A 642 24.45 15.78 -2.77
C SER A 642 24.77 16.56 -1.49
N ALA A 643 25.04 15.86 -0.38
CA ALA A 643 25.46 16.49 0.88
C ALA A 643 26.84 16.04 1.35
N LYS A 644 27.47 16.89 2.19
CA LYS A 644 28.66 16.54 2.96
C LYS A 644 28.21 16.12 4.36
N LEU A 645 28.55 14.90 4.76
CA LEU A 645 28.13 14.30 6.02
C LEU A 645 29.30 14.15 6.98
N GLU A 646 29.03 14.37 8.27
CA GLU A 646 29.92 14.02 9.39
C GLU A 646 29.35 12.80 10.10
N LEU A 647 30.19 11.79 10.32
CA LEU A 647 29.80 10.50 10.88
C LEU A 647 30.53 10.27 12.21
N SER A 648 29.78 9.99 13.27
CA SER A 648 30.32 9.52 14.55
C SER A 648 29.60 8.26 15.00
N LEU A 649 30.32 7.39 15.72
CA LEU A 649 29.76 6.20 16.33
C LEU A 649 29.87 6.37 17.84
N GLU A 650 28.74 6.60 18.49
CA GLU A 650 28.65 7.00 19.90
C GLU A 650 28.02 5.85 20.70
N PRO A 651 28.57 5.46 21.85
CA PRO A 651 27.92 4.46 22.71
C PRO A 651 26.67 5.06 23.35
N ASP A 652 25.59 4.29 23.43
CA ASP A 652 24.36 4.74 24.09
C ASP A 652 24.58 4.92 25.61
N ASP A 653 25.45 4.08 26.20
CA ASP A 653 25.94 4.20 27.57
C ASP A 653 27.48 4.04 27.60
N PRO A 654 28.25 5.12 27.81
CA PRO A 654 29.71 5.07 27.80
C PRO A 654 30.30 4.23 28.95
N ASP A 655 29.58 4.09 30.07
CA ASP A 655 30.04 3.31 31.23
C ASP A 655 29.84 1.80 31.03
N ALA A 656 28.98 1.39 30.08
CA ALA A 656 28.71 0.00 29.75
C ALA A 656 29.70 -0.60 28.71
N VAL A 657 30.53 0.24 28.07
CA VAL A 657 31.49 -0.21 27.05
C VAL A 657 32.75 -0.79 27.71
N PRO A 658 33.19 -2.01 27.35
CA PRO A 658 34.37 -2.61 27.96
C PRO A 658 35.66 -1.91 27.48
N GLU A 659 36.62 -1.71 28.40
CA GLU A 659 37.90 -1.02 28.14
C GLU A 659 38.74 -1.59 26.96
N GLY A 660 38.39 -2.78 26.48
CA GLY A 660 39.04 -3.47 25.37
C GLY A 660 38.37 -3.34 24.00
N LEU A 661 37.15 -2.77 23.90
CA LEU A 661 36.42 -2.62 22.65
C LEU A 661 36.64 -1.22 22.08
N ARG A 662 37.16 -1.14 20.85
CA ARG A 662 37.37 0.12 20.13
C ARG A 662 36.76 0.03 18.75
N PRO A 663 35.57 0.59 18.54
CA PRO A 663 35.03 0.77 17.20
C PRO A 663 35.55 2.08 16.60
N THR A 664 36.06 2.02 15.37
CA THR A 664 36.58 3.16 14.62
C THR A 664 35.96 3.19 13.24
N LEU A 665 35.38 4.33 12.85
CA LEU A 665 34.90 4.51 11.49
C LEU A 665 36.09 4.71 10.54
N ALA A 666 36.04 4.08 9.37
CA ALA A 666 37.07 4.25 8.34
C ALA A 666 37.07 5.68 7.76
N GLU A 667 35.89 6.31 7.71
CA GLU A 667 35.66 7.67 7.25
C GLU A 667 34.75 8.39 8.25
N THR A 668 35.17 9.56 8.74
CA THR A 668 34.36 10.44 9.60
C THR A 668 33.70 11.58 8.82
N GLU A 669 34.13 11.80 7.58
CA GLU A 669 33.51 12.73 6.65
C GLU A 669 33.27 12.02 5.32
N GLN A 670 32.03 12.07 4.81
CA GLN A 670 31.65 11.42 3.56
C GLN A 670 30.91 12.41 2.66
N GLN A 671 31.36 12.54 1.41
CA GLN A 671 30.66 13.33 0.40
C GLN A 671 29.81 12.40 -0.47
N ILE A 672 28.49 12.57 -0.40
CA ILE A 672 27.54 11.72 -1.11
C ILE A 672 27.19 12.38 -2.45
N HIS A 673 27.35 11.62 -3.54
CA HIS A 673 27.00 12.04 -4.91
C HIS A 673 25.93 11.09 -5.47
N ASN A 674 24.81 10.96 -4.78
CA ASN A 674 23.70 10.12 -5.24
C ASN A 674 22.85 10.86 -6.28
N GLU A 675 22.39 10.15 -7.31
CA GLU A 675 21.63 10.71 -8.43
C GLU A 675 20.10 10.62 -8.25
N GLY A 676 19.60 9.80 -7.30
CA GLY A 676 18.17 9.58 -7.13
C GLY A 676 17.69 9.38 -5.67
N PRO A 677 16.39 9.60 -5.41
CA PRO A 677 15.79 9.33 -4.10
C PRO A 677 15.72 7.80 -3.83
N GLY A 678 16.07 7.39 -2.61
CA GLY A 678 15.99 6.02 -2.09
C GLY A 678 17.33 5.32 -1.87
N GLU A 679 18.46 5.90 -2.28
CA GLU A 679 19.78 5.23 -2.18
C GLU A 679 20.37 5.26 -0.77
N THR A 680 20.76 4.10 -0.26
CA THR A 680 21.46 3.94 1.01
C THR A 680 22.95 4.22 0.82
N ALA A 681 23.53 5.08 1.65
CA ALA A 681 24.98 5.18 1.78
C ALA A 681 25.49 4.15 2.79
N SER A 682 26.78 3.84 2.71
CA SER A 682 27.43 2.92 3.64
C SER A 682 28.76 3.46 4.13
N VAL A 683 29.06 3.21 5.39
CA VAL A 683 30.35 3.49 6.03
C VAL A 683 30.95 2.19 6.57
N GLN A 684 32.26 2.03 6.42
CA GLN A 684 32.97 0.91 7.03
C GLN A 684 33.33 1.24 8.48
N VAL A 685 33.06 0.30 9.38
CA VAL A 685 33.50 0.35 10.77
C VAL A 685 34.52 -0.76 11.01
N GLU A 686 35.67 -0.39 11.55
CA GLU A 686 36.69 -1.30 12.05
C GLU A 686 36.46 -1.51 13.55
N LEU A 687 36.23 -2.76 13.93
CA LEU A 687 36.03 -3.19 15.31
C LEU A 687 37.29 -3.85 15.82
N THR A 688 37.89 -3.30 16.87
CA THR A 688 39.04 -3.92 17.56
C THR A 688 38.63 -4.35 18.95
N ALA A 689 38.77 -5.63 19.28
CA ALA A 689 38.54 -6.15 20.62
C ALA A 689 39.84 -6.73 21.21
N SER A 690 40.24 -6.30 22.40
CA SER A 690 41.44 -6.83 23.08
C SER A 690 41.29 -8.31 23.46
N ASP A 691 42.43 -8.98 23.69
CA ASP A 691 42.50 -10.42 24.01
C ASP A 691 41.50 -10.88 25.09
N CYS A 692 41.20 -10.02 26.07
CA CYS A 692 40.32 -10.30 27.21
C CYS A 692 39.09 -9.38 27.28
N CYS A 693 38.63 -8.86 26.14
CA CYS A 693 37.38 -8.10 26.07
C CYS A 693 36.20 -8.96 26.54
N SER A 694 35.30 -8.38 27.35
CA SER A 694 34.11 -9.09 27.83
C SER A 694 33.16 -9.35 26.68
N ALA A 695 32.65 -10.58 26.59
CA ALA A 695 31.64 -10.93 25.61
C ALA A 695 30.27 -10.35 25.99
N GLY A 696 29.55 -9.83 25.02
CA GLY A 696 28.25 -9.18 25.22
C GLY A 696 27.82 -8.38 24.00
N ASP A 697 26.60 -7.87 24.06
CA ASP A 697 26.05 -6.96 23.07
C ASP A 697 26.08 -5.53 23.64
N TYR A 698 26.74 -4.63 22.91
CA TYR A 698 26.95 -3.26 23.31
C TYR A 698 26.20 -2.33 22.36
N PRO A 699 25.22 -1.55 22.84
CA PRO A 699 24.45 -0.64 22.01
C PRO A 699 25.23 0.63 21.69
N PHE A 700 25.28 0.97 20.41
CA PHE A 700 25.86 2.17 19.85
C PHE A 700 24.84 2.85 18.92
N SER A 701 25.03 4.14 18.71
CA SER A 701 24.29 4.94 17.75
C SER A 701 25.26 5.46 16.69
N LEU A 702 25.02 5.12 15.42
CA LEU A 702 25.68 5.79 14.30
C LEU A 702 24.97 7.13 14.09
N VAL A 703 25.66 8.20 14.47
CA VAL A 703 25.20 9.58 14.36
C VAL A 703 25.67 10.14 13.02
N VAL A 704 24.71 10.51 12.17
CA VAL A 704 24.92 11.12 10.86
C VAL A 704 24.49 12.58 10.92
N ARG A 705 25.44 13.49 10.77
CA ARG A 705 25.23 14.95 10.80
C ARG A 705 25.45 15.53 9.41
N ASP A 706 24.68 16.55 9.07
CA ASP A 706 25.00 17.40 7.93
C ASP A 706 26.15 18.35 8.33
N ALA A 707 27.19 18.47 7.50
CA ALA A 707 28.31 19.39 7.74
C ALA A 707 27.88 20.87 7.72
N ALA A 708 26.71 21.19 7.15
CA ALA A 708 26.10 22.52 7.24
C ALA A 708 25.56 22.85 8.65
N GLY A 709 25.54 21.87 9.56
CA GLY A 709 24.95 21.97 10.89
C GLY A 709 23.43 21.75 10.87
N GLY A 710 22.87 21.40 12.03
CA GLY A 710 21.44 21.13 12.18
C GLY A 710 21.15 19.82 12.93
N PRO A 711 19.91 19.32 12.82
CA PRO A 711 19.55 18.04 13.41
C PRO A 711 20.29 16.87 12.76
N TYR A 712 20.33 15.72 13.43
CA TYR A 712 21.11 14.55 13.04
C TYR A 712 20.25 13.29 13.00
N LEU A 713 20.67 12.31 12.20
CA LEU A 713 20.07 10.97 12.16
C LEU A 713 20.85 10.06 13.11
N SER A 714 20.15 9.38 14.01
CA SER A 714 20.72 8.31 14.84
C SER A 714 20.25 6.95 14.32
N VAL A 715 21.18 6.10 13.91
CA VAL A 715 20.91 4.72 13.48
C VAL A 715 21.37 3.76 14.58
N PRO A 716 20.47 2.93 15.16
CA PRO A 716 20.85 2.00 16.22
C PRO A 716 21.74 0.87 15.67
N VAL A 717 22.88 0.68 16.32
CA VAL A 717 23.90 -0.32 15.99
C VAL A 717 24.22 -1.14 17.22
N THR A 718 24.06 -2.45 17.15
CA THR A 718 24.50 -3.37 18.21
C THR A 718 25.84 -3.98 17.85
N ILE A 719 26.86 -3.72 18.67
CA ILE A 719 28.18 -4.33 18.54
C ILE A 719 28.24 -5.57 19.42
N SER A 720 28.29 -6.75 18.80
CA SER A 720 28.37 -8.04 19.49
C SER A 720 29.81 -8.52 19.61
N VAL A 721 30.31 -8.65 20.84
CA VAL A 721 31.63 -9.22 21.12
C VAL A 721 31.48 -10.71 21.42
N ALA A 722 31.95 -11.54 20.49
CA ALA A 722 31.95 -12.98 20.66
C ALA A 722 33.01 -13.43 21.68
N LYS A 723 32.71 -14.51 22.42
CA LYS A 723 33.63 -15.07 23.43
C LYS A 723 34.96 -15.44 22.79
N PRO A 724 36.10 -14.92 23.30
CA PRO A 724 37.41 -15.32 22.80
C PRO A 724 37.63 -16.82 23.04
N SER A 725 38.41 -17.46 22.16
CA SER A 725 38.79 -18.85 22.37
C SER A 725 39.61 -18.99 23.66
N PHE A 726 39.57 -20.17 24.30
CA PHE A 726 40.31 -20.44 25.54
C PHE A 726 41.81 -20.09 25.44
N TRP A 727 42.39 -20.21 24.24
CA TRP A 727 43.82 -19.96 24.03
C TRP A 727 44.20 -18.47 23.96
N VAL A 728 43.23 -17.56 23.74
CA VAL A 728 43.47 -16.13 23.54
C VAL A 728 43.60 -15.38 24.87
N CYS A 729 42.64 -15.53 25.79
CA CYS A 729 42.68 -14.82 27.08
C CYS A 729 43.36 -15.63 28.22
N PRO A 730 42.82 -16.77 28.69
CA PRO A 730 43.48 -17.54 29.75
C PRO A 730 44.70 -18.31 29.23
N GLY A 731 44.66 -18.86 28.02
CA GLY A 731 45.75 -19.67 27.46
C GLY A 731 47.08 -18.92 27.30
N LYS A 732 47.06 -17.66 26.84
CA LYS A 732 48.26 -16.81 26.75
C LYS A 732 48.85 -16.49 28.12
N THR A 733 48.00 -16.30 29.11
CA THR A 733 48.39 -16.09 30.51
C THR A 733 49.02 -17.37 31.08
N ILE A 734 48.38 -18.52 30.90
CA ILE A 734 48.91 -19.84 31.30
C ILE A 734 50.24 -20.13 30.61
N ALA A 735 50.36 -19.85 29.31
CA ALA A 735 51.60 -20.07 28.55
C ALA A 735 52.75 -19.18 29.05
N LYS A 736 52.48 -17.90 29.36
CA LYS A 736 53.48 -17.00 29.98
C LYS A 736 53.95 -17.52 31.34
N TRP A 737 53.02 -17.95 32.20
CA TRP A 737 53.37 -18.52 33.51
C TRP A 737 54.10 -19.87 33.38
N ALA A 738 53.73 -20.71 32.43
CA ALA A 738 54.40 -21.97 32.14
C ALA A 738 55.83 -21.74 31.60
N ALA A 739 56.03 -20.76 30.71
CA ALA A 739 57.35 -20.37 30.22
C ALA A 739 58.24 -19.80 31.33
N LEU A 740 57.67 -18.98 32.22
CA LEU A 740 58.38 -18.49 33.41
C LEU A 740 58.77 -19.66 34.33
N ALA A 741 57.84 -20.58 34.60
CA ALA A 741 58.10 -21.76 35.43
C ALA A 741 59.16 -22.69 34.82
N LEU A 742 59.13 -22.89 33.49
CA LEU A 742 60.16 -23.63 32.75
C LEU A 742 61.51 -22.91 32.79
N GLY A 743 61.54 -21.60 32.63
CA GLY A 743 62.75 -20.79 32.75
C GLY A 743 63.38 -20.90 34.13
N VAL A 744 62.57 -20.81 35.18
CA VAL A 744 63.01 -21.01 36.58
C VAL A 744 63.46 -22.46 36.81
N GLY A 745 62.72 -23.45 36.31
CA GLY A 745 63.08 -24.87 36.41
C GLY A 745 64.39 -25.20 35.70
N PHE A 746 64.62 -24.64 34.51
CA PHE A 746 65.88 -24.76 33.79
C PHE A 746 67.03 -24.13 34.56
N LEU A 747 66.81 -22.96 35.18
CA LEU A 747 67.81 -22.28 36.00
C LEU A 747 68.18 -23.11 37.25
N ILE A 748 67.19 -23.74 37.90
CA ILE A 748 67.40 -24.69 39.00
C ILE A 748 68.19 -25.93 38.52
N TRP A 749 67.84 -26.49 37.35
CA TRP A 749 68.56 -27.62 36.76
C TRP A 749 70.01 -27.27 36.43
N LEU A 750 70.26 -26.08 35.89
CA LEU A 750 71.60 -25.57 35.54
C LEU A 750 72.47 -25.42 36.79
N VAL A 751 71.91 -24.84 37.86
CA VAL A 751 72.59 -24.72 39.16
C VAL A 751 72.88 -26.10 39.77
N ARG A 752 71.96 -27.07 39.66
CA ARG A 752 72.14 -28.41 40.22
C ARG A 752 73.08 -29.30 39.40
N GLY A 753 73.08 -29.15 38.07
CA GLY A 753 74.00 -29.82 37.15
C GLY A 753 75.46 -29.39 37.33
N PHE A 754 75.70 -28.12 37.70
CA PHE A 754 77.04 -27.59 37.96
C PHE A 754 77.58 -27.87 39.38
N THR A 755 76.73 -28.22 40.35
CA THR A 755 77.12 -28.33 41.76
C THR A 755 77.13 -29.77 42.32
N SER A 756 76.78 -30.78 41.51
CA SER A 756 76.84 -32.18 41.93
C SER A 756 78.20 -32.83 41.61
N PRO A 757 78.85 -33.55 42.55
CA PRO A 757 80.11 -34.24 42.27
C PRO A 757 79.86 -35.49 41.39
N ALA A 758 80.62 -35.62 40.31
CA ALA A 758 80.56 -36.81 39.46
C ALA A 758 81.14 -38.03 40.20
N LYS A 759 80.38 -39.14 40.23
CA LYS A 759 80.89 -40.45 40.64
C LYS A 759 81.60 -41.09 39.45
N PHE A 760 82.89 -41.34 39.56
CA PHE A 760 83.65 -42.12 38.57
C PHE A 760 83.26 -43.60 38.64
N ALA A 761 83.30 -44.30 37.50
CA ALA A 761 83.16 -45.75 37.45
C ALA A 761 84.39 -46.43 38.12
N LYS A 762 84.16 -47.54 38.84
CA LYS A 762 85.15 -48.25 39.68
C LYS A 762 86.39 -48.82 38.95
N THR A 763 86.56 -48.57 37.65
CA THR A 763 87.52 -49.28 36.78
C THR A 763 88.54 -48.38 36.07
N ALA A 764 88.68 -47.10 36.43
CA ALA A 764 89.70 -46.22 35.86
C ALA A 764 90.99 -46.20 36.72
N VAL A 765 92.16 -46.47 36.10
CA VAL A 765 93.48 -46.48 36.77
C VAL A 765 94.45 -45.57 36.01
N LEU A 766 95.14 -44.67 36.72
CA LEU A 766 96.19 -43.78 36.21
C LEU A 766 97.37 -43.79 37.21
N ALA A 767 98.61 -43.96 36.73
CA ALA A 767 99.82 -44.03 37.55
C ALA A 767 100.56 -42.68 37.64
N ARG A 768 101.00 -42.30 38.84
CA ARG A 768 101.93 -41.16 39.07
C ARG A 768 103.03 -41.60 40.05
N ALA A 769 104.27 -41.21 39.77
CA ALA A 769 105.36 -41.20 40.74
C ALA A 769 105.58 -39.77 41.24
N GLU A 770 105.71 -39.58 42.55
CA GLU A 770 105.81 -38.24 43.15
C GLU A 770 107.16 -37.55 42.92
N SER A 771 108.25 -38.28 42.65
CA SER A 771 109.52 -37.73 42.12
C SER A 771 110.51 -38.85 41.74
N HIS A 772 111.52 -38.50 40.93
CA HIS A 772 112.60 -39.39 40.50
C HIS A 772 113.37 -40.04 41.67
N ASN A 773 113.48 -39.34 42.81
CA ASN A 773 114.16 -39.84 44.02
C ASN A 773 113.38 -40.90 44.80
N ALA A 774 112.09 -41.11 44.51
CA ALA A 774 111.29 -42.17 45.11
C ALA A 774 111.35 -43.47 44.28
N LEU A 775 111.49 -43.35 42.95
CA LEU A 775 111.69 -44.48 42.03
C LEU A 775 113.11 -45.07 42.10
N SER A 776 114.13 -44.25 42.39
CA SER A 776 115.53 -44.70 42.51
C SER A 776 115.87 -45.36 43.85
N LYS A 777 114.96 -45.37 44.82
CA LYS A 777 115.13 -45.98 46.14
C LYS A 777 114.61 -47.42 46.23
N LEU A 778 114.04 -47.96 45.16
CA LEU A 778 113.70 -49.38 45.04
C LEU A 778 115.00 -50.16 44.77
N GLY A 779 115.60 -50.69 45.85
CA GLY A 779 116.77 -51.56 45.78
C GLY A 779 116.41 -53.00 45.43
N GLU A 780 117.40 -53.76 44.97
CA GLU A 780 117.28 -55.20 44.72
C GLU A 780 116.81 -55.93 46.00
N GLY A 781 115.60 -56.52 45.97
CA GLY A 781 115.09 -57.38 47.03
C GLY A 781 113.60 -57.23 47.39
N ASP A 782 112.92 -56.17 46.96
CA ASP A 782 111.48 -55.99 47.20
C ASP A 782 110.64 -56.62 46.07
N GLU A 783 110.48 -57.95 46.10
CA GLU A 783 109.47 -58.65 45.29
C GLU A 783 108.08 -58.49 45.92
N ASP A 784 107.46 -57.31 45.82
CA ASP A 784 106.05 -57.16 46.21
C ASP A 784 105.26 -56.31 45.21
N TRP A 785 104.21 -56.93 44.66
CA TRP A 785 103.18 -56.32 43.83
C TRP A 785 102.45 -55.22 44.61
N ARG A 786 102.42 -53.98 44.11
CA ARG A 786 101.71 -52.88 44.78
C ARG A 786 100.55 -52.31 43.95
N LEU A 787 99.37 -52.32 44.56
CA LEU A 787 98.12 -51.75 44.08
C LEU A 787 98.06 -50.25 44.45
N VAL A 788 97.77 -49.36 43.49
CA VAL A 788 97.77 -47.89 43.72
C VAL A 788 96.34 -47.37 43.82
N GLN A 789 96.02 -46.64 44.90
CA GLN A 789 94.66 -46.18 45.24
C GLN A 789 94.55 -44.63 45.33
N SER A 790 93.75 -44.05 44.42
CA SER A 790 93.08 -42.72 44.44
C SER A 790 93.86 -41.43 44.06
N LEU A 791 93.10 -40.44 43.53
CA LEU A 791 93.53 -39.11 43.06
C LEU A 791 92.67 -38.00 43.69
N GLU A 792 93.27 -36.85 44.04
CA GLU A 792 92.57 -35.63 44.46
C GLU A 792 91.97 -34.86 43.25
N PRO A 793 90.78 -34.28 43.37
CA PRO A 793 90.08 -33.60 42.28
C PRO A 793 90.66 -32.21 41.96
N THR A 794 91.14 -32.01 40.74
CA THR A 794 91.52 -30.68 40.24
C THR A 794 90.29 -29.89 39.81
N LYS A 795 90.06 -28.73 40.45
CA LYS A 795 89.04 -27.75 40.08
C LYS A 795 89.38 -27.11 38.72
N ARG A 796 88.79 -27.61 37.62
CA ARG A 796 88.25 -26.87 36.47
C ARG A 796 88.24 -27.72 35.19
N GLY A 797 87.03 -27.95 34.67
CA GLY A 797 86.64 -27.71 33.28
C GLY A 797 87.38 -28.42 32.14
N PHE A 798 86.58 -29.18 31.38
CA PHE A 798 86.75 -29.67 30.01
C PHE A 798 87.31 -31.09 29.82
N TYR A 799 86.47 -31.89 29.13
CA TYR A 799 86.68 -33.27 28.70
C TYR A 799 87.90 -33.40 27.79
N THR A 800 88.86 -34.23 28.18
CA THR A 800 89.82 -34.87 27.26
C THR A 800 90.13 -36.27 27.80
N PRO A 801 90.12 -37.36 27.01
CA PRO A 801 90.45 -38.69 27.52
C PRO A 801 91.91 -38.70 28.02
N ALA A 802 92.10 -39.11 29.27
CA ALA A 802 93.41 -39.16 29.89
C ALA A 802 94.28 -40.28 29.26
N THR A 803 95.32 -39.91 28.52
CA THR A 803 96.39 -40.82 28.09
C THR A 803 97.50 -40.89 29.16
N VAL A 804 97.93 -42.10 29.50
CA VAL A 804 99.01 -42.36 30.46
C VAL A 804 100.35 -42.38 29.72
N HIS A 805 101.30 -41.52 30.11
CA HIS A 805 102.66 -41.52 29.59
C HIS A 805 103.61 -42.17 30.60
N LEU A 806 104.22 -43.30 30.24
CA LEU A 806 105.33 -43.91 30.97
C LEU A 806 106.63 -43.62 30.22
N GLY A 807 107.56 -42.88 30.82
CA GLY A 807 108.84 -42.59 30.19
C GLY A 807 109.89 -42.10 31.18
N GLY A 808 110.99 -42.86 31.31
CA GLY A 808 112.24 -42.44 31.91
C GLY A 808 113.29 -42.16 30.82
N SER A 809 114.36 -41.42 31.17
CA SER A 809 115.34 -40.81 30.24
C SER A 809 116.21 -41.77 29.40
N LYS A 810 115.98 -43.10 29.46
CA LYS A 810 116.69 -44.10 28.63
C LYS A 810 115.79 -45.16 28.00
N ALA A 811 114.47 -44.99 28.06
CA ALA A 811 113.52 -45.81 27.32
C ALA A 811 112.35 -44.91 26.92
N ALA A 812 112.59 -44.04 25.94
CA ALA A 812 111.52 -43.29 25.31
C ALA A 812 110.94 -44.18 24.21
N LEU A 813 109.72 -44.68 24.42
CA LEU A 813 108.85 -44.92 23.27
C LEU A 813 108.78 -43.59 22.51
N PRO A 814 109.06 -43.56 21.19
CA PRO A 814 109.03 -42.31 20.46
C PRO A 814 107.67 -41.65 20.63
N SER A 815 107.69 -40.36 20.97
CA SER A 815 106.51 -39.50 20.86
C SER A 815 106.15 -39.45 19.38
N LEU A 816 105.16 -40.25 18.98
CA LEU A 816 104.64 -40.32 17.62
C LEU A 816 103.39 -39.46 17.54
N ARG A 817 103.29 -38.63 16.50
CA ARG A 817 102.11 -37.80 16.25
C ARG A 817 101.27 -38.47 15.17
N GLY A 818 100.02 -38.79 15.52
CA GLY A 818 99.09 -39.50 14.65
C GLY A 818 99.50 -40.97 14.50
N LEU A 819 98.92 -41.85 15.31
CA LEU A 819 98.98 -43.30 15.10
C LEU A 819 97.64 -43.73 14.47
N PRO A 820 97.42 -43.55 13.16
CA PRO A 820 96.39 -44.29 12.44
C PRO A 820 96.83 -45.76 12.29
N ASP A 821 95.94 -46.61 11.77
CA ASP A 821 96.13 -48.06 11.59
C ASP A 821 97.43 -48.47 10.83
N ASP A 822 98.13 -47.50 10.23
CA ASP A 822 99.27 -47.64 9.33
C ASP A 822 100.65 -47.67 10.05
N ALA A 823 100.68 -47.71 11.39
CA ALA A 823 101.91 -48.01 12.14
C ALA A 823 101.63 -48.84 13.40
N ARG A 824 102.43 -49.87 13.64
CA ARG A 824 102.31 -50.75 14.82
C ARG A 824 103.66 -51.08 15.44
N ILE A 825 103.66 -51.34 16.75
CA ILE A 825 104.84 -51.82 17.46
C ILE A 825 104.70 -53.33 17.61
N GLU A 826 105.57 -54.07 16.93
CA GLU A 826 105.64 -55.53 17.06
C GLU A 826 106.80 -55.92 17.97
N ALA A 827 106.51 -56.78 18.95
CA ALA A 827 107.52 -57.48 19.71
C ALA A 827 107.96 -58.72 18.91
N ARG A 828 109.26 -58.86 18.67
CA ARG A 828 109.82 -60.10 18.09
C ARG A 828 110.31 -61.03 19.19
N ASP A 829 110.27 -62.33 18.91
CA ASP A 829 110.56 -63.40 19.87
C ASP A 829 111.97 -63.31 20.52
N ASN A 830 112.88 -62.50 19.96
CA ASN A 830 114.20 -62.23 20.52
C ASN A 830 114.45 -60.71 20.68
N GLU A 831 114.04 -60.21 21.84
CA GLU A 831 114.63 -59.11 22.63
C GLU A 831 114.68 -57.66 22.09
N ASN A 832 113.97 -57.30 21.00
CA ASN A 832 113.74 -55.88 20.69
C ASN A 832 112.35 -55.63 20.07
N ALA A 833 111.67 -54.57 20.49
CA ALA A 833 110.45 -54.09 19.86
C ALA A 833 110.80 -53.27 18.60
N THR A 834 110.05 -53.47 17.52
CA THR A 834 110.25 -52.77 16.25
C THR A 834 108.99 -51.97 15.91
N LEU A 835 109.15 -50.71 15.54
CA LEU A 835 108.08 -49.91 14.95
C LEU A 835 108.00 -50.27 13.46
N VAL A 836 106.89 -50.83 13.03
CA VAL A 836 106.58 -51.07 11.62
C VAL A 836 105.74 -49.89 11.15
N VAL A 837 106.27 -49.11 10.20
CA VAL A 837 105.54 -48.00 9.54
C VAL A 837 105.16 -48.46 8.14
N GLU A 838 103.86 -48.55 7.84
CA GLU A 838 103.34 -49.10 6.59
C GLU A 838 102.99 -48.01 5.54
N ALA A 839 102.84 -46.75 5.97
CA ALA A 839 102.57 -45.61 5.08
C ALA A 839 103.34 -44.34 5.50
N GLU A 840 103.61 -43.47 4.52
CA GLU A 840 104.27 -42.17 4.77
C GLU A 840 103.37 -41.24 5.58
N GLY A 841 103.96 -40.49 6.53
CA GLY A 841 103.24 -39.47 7.32
C GLY A 841 103.39 -39.59 8.85
N VAL A 842 104.02 -40.66 9.34
CA VAL A 842 104.34 -40.81 10.77
C VAL A 842 105.54 -39.93 11.14
N GLU A 843 105.39 -39.06 12.13
CA GLU A 843 106.48 -38.21 12.62
C GLU A 843 106.99 -38.66 14.00
N GLN A 844 108.30 -38.82 14.13
CA GLN A 844 109.01 -39.06 15.39
C GLN A 844 109.62 -37.76 15.89
N PHE A 845 109.33 -37.38 17.13
CA PHE A 845 110.07 -36.31 17.79
C PHE A 845 111.42 -36.80 18.32
N ARG A 846 112.50 -36.11 17.95
CA ARG A 846 113.83 -36.26 18.57
C ARG A 846 114.23 -34.93 19.18
N GLU A 847 114.61 -34.92 20.46
CA GLU A 847 114.96 -33.67 21.17
C GLU A 847 116.03 -32.83 20.46
N SER A 848 116.97 -33.46 19.76
CA SER A 848 118.05 -32.75 19.05
C SER A 848 117.64 -32.14 17.70
N THR A 849 116.58 -32.63 17.07
CA THR A 849 116.26 -32.31 15.66
C THR A 849 114.79 -31.97 15.41
N GLY A 850 113.95 -32.02 16.43
CA GLY A 850 112.52 -31.77 16.33
C GLY A 850 111.74 -32.95 15.77
N TRP A 851 110.57 -32.68 15.19
CA TRP A 851 109.75 -33.68 14.52
C TRP A 851 110.37 -34.06 13.18
N GLN A 852 110.57 -35.36 12.97
CA GLN A 852 111.11 -35.91 11.73
C GLN A 852 110.17 -36.99 11.20
N ILE A 853 109.92 -36.98 9.88
CA ILE A 853 109.14 -38.03 9.23
C ILE A 853 109.93 -39.35 9.33
N VAL A 854 109.27 -40.37 9.89
CA VAL A 854 109.81 -41.73 9.96
C VAL A 854 109.63 -42.38 8.60
N PRO A 855 110.70 -42.87 7.97
CA PRO A 855 110.58 -43.57 6.69
C PRO A 855 109.80 -44.87 6.87
N VAL A 856 108.98 -45.19 5.86
CA VAL A 856 108.22 -46.45 5.76
C VAL A 856 109.18 -47.64 5.87
N GLY A 857 108.83 -48.62 6.70
CA GLY A 857 109.65 -49.79 7.01
C GLY A 857 109.77 -50.06 8.51
N GLU A 858 110.64 -51.02 8.85
CA GLU A 858 110.92 -51.47 10.21
C GLU A 858 112.00 -50.59 10.88
N GLN A 859 111.66 -49.96 12.01
CA GLN A 859 112.56 -49.13 12.81
C GLN A 859 112.77 -49.74 14.21
N PRO A 860 114.02 -49.98 14.65
CA PRO A 860 114.28 -50.54 15.97
C PRO A 860 113.93 -49.54 17.09
N ILE A 861 113.19 -49.98 18.11
CA ILE A 861 112.91 -49.19 19.33
C ILE A 861 113.69 -49.80 20.50
N GLY A 862 114.53 -49.00 21.16
CA GLY A 862 115.44 -49.45 22.21
C GLY A 862 114.82 -49.70 23.58
N SER A 863 113.64 -50.32 23.68
CA SER A 863 112.98 -50.56 24.97
C SER A 863 112.43 -51.97 25.12
N ASN A 864 112.90 -52.67 26.17
CA ASN A 864 112.47 -54.01 26.59
C ASN A 864 111.24 -53.91 27.49
N VAL A 865 110.03 -53.98 26.92
CA VAL A 865 108.77 -54.09 27.69
C VAL A 865 107.92 -55.21 27.09
N VAL A 866 107.59 -56.22 27.90
CA VAL A 866 106.72 -57.33 27.52
C VAL A 866 105.36 -57.16 28.19
N LEU A 867 104.29 -57.02 27.38
CA LEU A 867 102.91 -56.98 27.85
C LEU A 867 102.28 -58.36 27.67
N ARG A 868 101.71 -58.92 28.75
CA ARG A 868 100.90 -60.14 28.65
C ARG A 868 99.42 -59.78 28.81
N ARG A 869 98.61 -60.24 27.87
CA ARG A 869 97.14 -60.12 27.88
C ARG A 869 96.62 -60.99 29.03
N ASP A 870 95.72 -60.42 29.81
CA ASP A 870 94.95 -61.00 30.93
C ASP A 870 95.45 -60.50 32.30
N ASP A 871 94.76 -59.45 32.77
CA ASP A 871 94.92 -58.69 34.03
C ASP A 871 96.21 -57.87 34.21
N THR A 872 96.04 -56.55 34.28
CA THR A 872 97.12 -55.54 34.22
C THR A 872 98.03 -55.57 35.46
N TYR A 873 99.05 -56.42 35.41
CA TYR A 873 100.17 -56.40 36.34
C TYR A 873 101.46 -55.99 35.60
N LEU A 874 102.18 -54.99 36.11
CA LEU A 874 103.50 -54.59 35.62
C LEU A 874 104.57 -55.37 36.39
N MET A 875 105.33 -56.22 35.70
CA MET A 875 106.51 -56.89 36.25
C MET A 875 107.77 -56.27 35.67
N PHE A 876 108.66 -55.77 36.53
CA PHE A 876 110.04 -55.44 36.15
C PHE A 876 110.87 -56.71 36.29
N ARG A 877 111.34 -57.29 35.17
CA ARG A 877 112.31 -58.40 35.20
C ARG A 877 113.67 -57.87 34.76
N ARG A 878 114.73 -58.39 35.41
CA ARG A 878 116.13 -58.03 35.20
C ARG A 878 116.53 -57.91 33.74
#